data_AF-A0A7W1GW80-F1
#
_entry.id   AF-A0A7W1GW80-F1
#
_cell.length_a   1.000
_cell.length_b   1.000
_cell.length_c   1.000
_cell.angle_alpha   90.00
_cell.angle_beta   90.00
_cell.angle_gamma   90.00
#
_symmetry.space_group_name_H-M   'P 1'
#
loop_
_entity.id
_entity.type
_entity.pdbx_description
1 polymer ?
#
loop_
_entity_poly.entity_id
_entity_poly.type
_entity_poly.pdbx_seq_one_letter_code
_entity_poly.pdbx_strand_id
1 'polypeptide(L)'
;MQNIGLLQGNLVEISSVLDQKGALSDLQVVYKNRVFKKSYSAGIIGFIDRFFGEPQSPQVVRNVLKYTFQDLFDQAVLQGYFAHHKHIADMLKQIDKAAKMPVNEEIRNGQKQRLRDYTHSAIGDNEKLKSDEEYNKLNKYFEEECDKDLLTESKINEFRVLVTTCNQATREFWRNALNQKTRMNLAPIEEWLSNSKLIENKSLNKALRRAQCLTDLEGIVGQKIPIVELAKMCSQDGLTKSETTVVEKWIAKINVNKDIITLKNFVGAIKEIVSVINIQGQYPVRFDDFMLKLDEMNCELLQMEDNDHMQWRESLKEGDSFYCNNQYLLLGKELGAEKVVDDKYRVFALQGNMENYVVKIARNRLQLKFDAARVEKLQWGIQSVQIVKNLGNDPEKPISGLDRKGICVVLEKLEKPLKDIVWTSNSAKLSKADEMKAHVIANLVYCMQQWKAVPDHLDFKSLMFDVNGVLKSIKILQKGPFNYNSLEEFCRLASLGCIHVLDYLMHVSKLVDHPIADFYRKAVLFTLQTGNNNLLMLPQPTKYRDLIYERHVEELCKQAQSIRQDTFKAVRDQLRRKGMHHFKNDSDLEQEVSSRLMKFYKDLSTPGHIPPTFQKLIIDSFLNENEGEITQNPTVLNYYKRAFERMMKFNTSAIEAIQ
;
A
#
# COMPACT_ATOMS: atom_id res chain seq x y z
N MET A 1 19.12 -52.52 23.32
CA MET A 1 20.04 -53.38 22.55
C MET A 1 19.33 -54.40 21.66
N GLN A 2 18.08 -54.80 21.92
CA GLN A 2 17.34 -55.75 21.07
C GLN A 2 17.01 -55.25 19.64
N ASN A 3 16.91 -53.94 19.40
CA ASN A 3 16.67 -53.39 18.05
C ASN A 3 17.90 -53.39 17.12
N ILE A 4 19.12 -53.67 17.62
CA ILE A 4 20.35 -53.69 16.79
C ILE A 4 20.45 -55.01 16.00
N GLY A 5 19.97 -56.13 16.57
CA GLY A 5 20.01 -57.44 15.91
C GLY A 5 19.02 -57.57 14.75
N LEU A 6 17.83 -56.98 14.85
CA LEU A 6 16.84 -56.90 13.76
C LEU A 6 17.31 -56.01 12.60
N LEU A 7 18.08 -54.96 12.90
CA LEU A 7 18.67 -54.08 11.88
C LEU A 7 19.86 -54.72 11.16
N GLN A 8 20.69 -55.51 11.85
CA GLN A 8 21.81 -56.23 11.22
C GLN A 8 21.34 -57.33 10.27
N GLY A 9 20.24 -58.03 10.56
CA GLY A 9 19.66 -59.03 9.65
C GLY A 9 19.13 -58.42 8.35
N ASN A 10 18.43 -57.28 8.43
CA ASN A 10 17.87 -56.59 7.26
C ASN A 10 18.94 -55.84 6.44
N LEU A 11 20.04 -55.42 7.07
CA LEU A 11 21.19 -54.84 6.39
C LEU A 11 21.91 -55.84 5.47
N VAL A 12 21.83 -57.16 5.73
CA VAL A 12 22.50 -58.17 4.87
C VAL A 12 21.77 -58.34 3.53
N GLU A 13 20.42 -58.31 3.51
CA GLU A 13 19.66 -58.31 2.25
C GLU A 13 19.85 -57.01 1.46
N ILE A 14 19.86 -55.87 2.17
CA ILE A 14 20.07 -54.55 1.58
C ILE A 14 21.52 -54.33 1.12
N SER A 15 22.52 -54.93 1.80
CA SER A 15 23.93 -54.73 1.44
C SER A 15 24.30 -55.39 0.12
N SER A 16 23.73 -56.54 -0.20
CA SER A 16 24.00 -57.22 -1.47
C SER A 16 23.66 -56.37 -2.71
N VAL A 17 22.66 -55.49 -2.59
CA VAL A 17 22.20 -54.58 -3.66
C VAL A 17 22.93 -53.23 -3.63
N LEU A 18 23.26 -52.72 -2.44
CA LEU A 18 23.89 -51.40 -2.27
C LEU A 18 25.43 -51.45 -2.36
N ASP A 19 26.08 -52.59 -2.10
CA ASP A 19 27.54 -52.80 -2.22
C ASP A 19 28.00 -52.78 -3.69
N GLN A 20 27.15 -53.14 -4.64
CA GLN A 20 27.50 -53.11 -6.07
C GLN A 20 27.59 -51.69 -6.66
N LYS A 21 27.12 -50.65 -5.94
CA LYS A 21 26.90 -49.30 -6.52
C LYS A 21 27.45 -48.14 -5.68
N GLY A 22 28.26 -48.41 -4.64
CA GLY A 22 28.87 -47.38 -3.81
C GLY A 22 27.89 -46.55 -2.96
N ALA A 23 26.64 -47.03 -2.81
CA ALA A 23 25.60 -46.39 -2.01
C ALA A 23 25.63 -46.87 -0.54
N LEU A 24 26.22 -48.04 -0.28
CA LEU A 24 26.37 -48.57 1.08
C LEU A 24 27.30 -47.71 1.95
N SER A 25 28.36 -47.14 1.38
CA SER A 25 29.29 -46.29 2.13
C SER A 25 28.62 -45.02 2.65
N ASP A 26 27.74 -44.40 1.85
CA ASP A 26 26.99 -43.21 2.25
C ASP A 26 25.97 -43.56 3.35
N LEU A 27 25.32 -44.72 3.25
CA LEU A 27 24.37 -45.22 4.23
C LEU A 27 25.01 -45.68 5.54
N GLN A 28 26.19 -46.30 5.49
CA GLN A 28 26.94 -46.71 6.69
C GLN A 28 27.48 -45.51 7.47
N VAL A 29 27.91 -44.44 6.78
CA VAL A 29 28.25 -43.17 7.42
C VAL A 29 27.03 -42.61 8.15
N VAL A 30 25.85 -42.67 7.51
CA VAL A 30 24.57 -42.21 8.07
C VAL A 30 24.11 -43.02 9.29
N TYR A 31 24.22 -44.35 9.26
CA TYR A 31 23.76 -45.21 10.36
C TYR A 31 24.69 -45.26 11.57
N LYS A 32 26.01 -45.10 11.40
CA LYS A 32 26.98 -45.19 12.51
C LYS A 32 26.95 -43.99 13.45
N ASN A 33 26.39 -42.87 13.03
CA ASN A 33 26.38 -41.63 13.79
C ASN A 33 24.96 -41.09 13.82
N ARG A 34 24.23 -41.37 14.91
CA ARG A 34 22.82 -40.96 15.13
C ARG A 34 22.61 -39.44 15.29
N VAL A 35 23.46 -38.61 14.67
CA VAL A 35 23.45 -37.15 14.73
C VAL A 35 23.55 -36.62 13.30
N PHE A 36 22.51 -35.91 12.84
CA PHE A 36 22.47 -35.30 11.52
C PHE A 36 23.48 -34.15 11.44
N LYS A 37 24.65 -34.38 10.83
CA LYS A 37 25.64 -33.32 10.54
C LYS A 37 25.60 -32.92 9.06
N LYS A 38 26.23 -31.81 8.71
CA LYS A 38 26.33 -31.31 7.32
C LYS A 38 26.91 -32.34 6.31
N SER A 39 27.75 -33.27 6.75
CA SER A 39 28.28 -34.36 5.92
C SER A 39 27.23 -35.45 5.59
N TYR A 40 26.17 -35.57 6.39
CA TYR A 40 25.12 -36.60 6.26
C TYR A 40 24.13 -36.24 5.17
N SER A 41 23.84 -34.95 5.03
CA SER A 41 22.86 -34.48 4.04
C SER A 41 23.37 -34.49 2.62
N ALA A 42 24.64 -34.18 2.41
CA ALA A 42 25.28 -34.42 1.12
C ALA A 42 25.23 -35.91 0.73
N GLY A 43 25.46 -36.80 1.70
CA GLY A 43 25.32 -38.26 1.51
C GLY A 43 23.88 -38.70 1.22
N ILE A 44 22.89 -38.17 1.95
CA ILE A 44 21.46 -38.47 1.75
C ILE A 44 20.96 -37.92 0.42
N ILE A 45 21.31 -36.68 0.05
CA ILE A 45 20.96 -36.07 -1.24
C ILE A 45 21.62 -36.85 -2.38
N GLY A 46 22.92 -37.14 -2.26
CA GLY A 46 23.63 -37.94 -3.26
C GLY A 46 23.14 -39.39 -3.36
N PHE A 47 22.62 -39.96 -2.27
CA PHE A 47 21.95 -41.25 -2.26
C PHE A 47 20.58 -41.18 -2.94
N ILE A 48 19.76 -40.16 -2.64
CA ILE A 48 18.47 -39.90 -3.28
C ILE A 48 18.66 -39.76 -4.79
N ASP A 49 19.58 -38.91 -5.22
CA ASP A 49 19.84 -38.67 -6.64
C ASP A 49 20.29 -39.93 -7.36
N ARG A 50 21.17 -40.75 -6.76
CA ARG A 50 21.61 -42.03 -7.34
C ARG A 50 20.55 -43.11 -7.32
N PHE A 51 19.83 -43.26 -6.21
CA PHE A 51 18.81 -44.29 -6.04
C PHE A 51 17.63 -44.08 -6.98
N PHE A 52 17.14 -42.83 -7.08
CA PHE A 52 16.08 -42.47 -8.00
C PHE A 52 16.61 -42.29 -9.43
N GLY A 53 17.90 -42.01 -9.65
CA GLY A 53 18.48 -41.85 -11.00
C GLY A 53 18.41 -43.08 -11.92
N GLU A 54 18.20 -44.28 -11.38
CA GLU A 54 18.17 -45.54 -12.12
C GLU A 54 16.85 -46.32 -11.90
N PRO A 55 16.38 -47.15 -12.87
CA PRO A 55 15.21 -48.00 -12.69
C PRO A 55 15.45 -49.02 -11.56
N GLN A 56 14.57 -49.03 -10.56
CA GLN A 56 14.63 -49.96 -9.43
C GLN A 56 13.48 -50.96 -9.47
N SER A 57 13.67 -52.16 -8.94
CA SER A 57 12.56 -53.11 -8.77
C SER A 57 11.61 -52.61 -7.66
N PRO A 58 10.28 -52.81 -7.78
CA PRO A 58 9.32 -52.34 -6.78
C PRO A 58 9.60 -52.84 -5.35
N GLN A 59 10.14 -54.04 -5.20
CA GLN A 59 10.47 -54.64 -3.90
C GLN A 59 11.70 -53.96 -3.26
N VAL A 60 12.71 -53.61 -4.07
CA VAL A 60 13.88 -52.85 -3.60
C VAL A 60 13.47 -51.44 -3.18
N VAL A 61 12.58 -50.80 -3.95
CA VAL A 61 11.98 -49.51 -3.58
C VAL A 61 11.23 -49.61 -2.25
N ARG A 62 10.37 -50.61 -2.06
CA ARG A 62 9.67 -50.81 -0.77
C ARG A 62 10.63 -50.99 0.41
N ASN A 63 11.65 -51.84 0.26
CA ASN A 63 12.58 -52.13 1.35
C ASN A 63 13.43 -50.90 1.71
N VAL A 64 13.93 -50.17 0.71
CA VAL A 64 14.70 -48.93 0.93
C VAL A 64 13.81 -47.83 1.52
N LEU A 65 12.57 -47.67 1.04
CA LEU A 65 11.63 -46.71 1.61
C LEU A 65 11.30 -47.02 3.07
N LYS A 66 10.98 -48.28 3.37
CA LYS A 66 10.56 -48.73 4.71
C LYS A 66 11.68 -48.71 5.73
N TYR A 67 12.85 -49.24 5.40
CA TYR A 67 13.92 -49.46 6.38
C TYR A 67 14.99 -48.37 6.40
N THR A 68 15.06 -47.53 5.36
CA THR A 68 16.09 -46.49 5.26
C THR A 68 15.48 -45.10 5.26
N PHE A 69 14.51 -44.84 4.37
CA PHE A 69 13.95 -43.50 4.27
C PHE A 69 13.03 -43.16 5.43
N GLN A 70 12.15 -44.08 5.88
CA GLN A 70 11.18 -43.77 6.92
C GLN A 70 11.85 -43.29 8.22
N ASP A 71 12.72 -44.11 8.79
CA ASP A 71 13.40 -43.78 10.05
C ASP A 71 14.32 -42.57 9.93
N LEU A 72 15.07 -42.43 8.83
CA LEU A 72 16.02 -41.33 8.67
C LEU A 72 15.33 -40.00 8.39
N PHE A 73 14.28 -39.98 7.54
CA PHE A 73 13.55 -38.76 7.26
C PHE A 73 12.69 -38.33 8.43
N ASP A 74 11.97 -39.25 9.07
CA ASP A 74 11.14 -38.91 10.23
C ASP A 74 12.03 -38.38 11.35
N GLN A 75 13.21 -38.98 11.61
CA GLN A 75 14.19 -38.43 12.55
C GLN A 75 14.75 -37.07 12.11
N ALA A 76 15.06 -36.86 10.83
CA ALA A 76 15.56 -35.59 10.33
C ALA A 76 14.53 -34.46 10.49
N VAL A 77 13.28 -34.74 10.13
CA VAL A 77 12.15 -33.82 10.24
C VAL A 77 11.89 -33.50 11.71
N LEU A 78 11.89 -34.52 12.60
CA LEU A 78 11.77 -34.32 14.04
C LEU A 78 12.91 -33.47 14.59
N GLN A 79 14.17 -33.76 14.25
CA GLN A 79 15.33 -32.99 14.70
C GLN A 79 15.28 -31.54 14.21
N GLY A 80 14.94 -31.32 12.93
CA GLY A 80 14.73 -29.98 12.38
C GLY A 80 13.62 -29.23 13.11
N TYR A 81 12.56 -29.92 13.49
CA TYR A 81 11.45 -29.34 14.22
C TYR A 81 11.79 -29.03 15.68
N PHE A 82 12.50 -29.92 16.39
CA PHE A 82 13.05 -29.65 17.71
C PHE A 82 14.00 -28.44 17.70
N ALA A 83 14.85 -28.34 16.68
CA ALA A 83 15.76 -27.22 16.52
C ALA A 83 14.99 -25.91 16.27
N HIS A 84 13.99 -25.94 15.38
CA HIS A 84 13.04 -24.83 15.17
C HIS A 84 12.38 -24.37 16.47
N HIS A 85 11.92 -25.34 17.25
CA HIS A 85 11.25 -25.12 18.52
C HIS A 85 12.17 -24.42 19.53
N LYS A 86 13.40 -24.92 19.66
CA LYS A 86 14.43 -24.33 20.49
C LYS A 86 14.75 -22.88 20.10
N HIS A 87 14.75 -22.57 18.80
CA HIS A 87 15.01 -21.22 18.33
C HIS A 87 13.87 -20.25 18.64
N ILE A 88 12.61 -20.68 18.51
CA ILE A 88 11.46 -19.88 18.96
C ILE A 88 11.57 -19.59 20.46
N ALA A 89 11.87 -20.61 21.28
CA ALA A 89 12.04 -20.43 22.72
C ALA A 89 13.16 -19.42 23.05
N ASP A 90 14.27 -19.44 22.30
CA ASP A 90 15.35 -18.46 22.46
C ASP A 90 14.91 -17.04 22.10
N MET A 91 14.22 -16.85 20.97
CA MET A 91 13.70 -15.54 20.57
C MET A 91 12.70 -14.97 21.59
N LEU A 92 11.81 -15.82 22.15
CA LEU A 92 10.88 -15.42 23.21
C LEU A 92 11.63 -14.89 24.44
N LYS A 93 12.66 -15.61 24.91
CA LYS A 93 13.48 -15.19 26.05
C LYS A 93 14.20 -13.88 25.81
N GLN A 94 14.68 -13.64 24.58
CA GLN A 94 15.31 -12.37 24.22
C GLN A 94 14.31 -11.21 24.37
N ILE A 95 13.07 -11.39 23.90
CA ILE A 95 12.01 -10.39 24.03
C ILE A 95 11.66 -10.17 25.51
N ASP A 96 11.42 -11.23 26.28
CA ASP A 96 11.03 -11.14 27.69
C ASP A 96 12.11 -10.47 28.56
N LYS A 97 13.39 -10.82 28.32
CA LYS A 97 14.53 -10.20 29.00
C LYS A 97 14.63 -8.70 28.71
N ALA A 98 14.42 -8.30 27.46
CA ALA A 98 14.49 -6.89 27.07
C ALA A 98 13.31 -6.08 27.60
N ALA A 99 12.12 -6.67 27.63
CA ALA A 99 10.91 -6.04 28.16
C ALA A 99 10.92 -5.88 29.69
N LYS A 100 11.96 -6.40 30.39
CA LYS A 100 12.06 -6.42 31.87
C LYS A 100 10.79 -6.95 32.54
N MET A 101 10.07 -7.85 31.88
CA MET A 101 8.80 -8.34 32.41
C MET A 101 9.06 -9.16 33.67
N PRO A 102 8.38 -8.88 34.79
CA PRO A 102 8.22 -9.88 35.82
C PRO A 102 7.32 -10.97 35.22
N VAL A 103 7.94 -12.04 34.72
CA VAL A 103 7.23 -13.21 34.21
C VAL A 103 6.59 -13.91 35.41
N ASN A 104 5.39 -13.45 35.81
CA ASN A 104 4.60 -14.13 36.81
C ASN A 104 4.07 -15.46 36.21
N GLU A 105 3.60 -16.34 37.09
CA GLU A 105 3.17 -17.70 36.72
C GLU A 105 2.02 -17.69 35.70
N GLU A 106 1.13 -16.68 35.78
CA GLU A 106 0.01 -16.49 34.86
C GLU A 106 0.46 -16.16 33.43
N ILE A 107 1.39 -15.21 33.25
CA ILE A 107 1.96 -14.87 31.94
C ILE A 107 2.69 -16.08 31.36
N ARG A 108 3.47 -16.79 32.18
CA ARG A 108 4.20 -17.99 31.74
C ARG A 108 3.24 -19.11 31.31
N ASN A 109 2.16 -19.32 32.04
CA ASN A 109 1.13 -20.30 31.68
C ASN A 109 0.40 -19.90 30.39
N GLY A 110 0.10 -18.61 30.20
CA GLY A 110 -0.47 -18.08 28.96
C GLY A 110 0.46 -18.27 27.75
N GLN A 111 1.76 -18.01 27.91
CA GLN A 111 2.77 -18.28 26.88
C GLN A 111 2.85 -19.78 26.55
N LYS A 112 2.88 -20.66 27.56
CA LYS A 112 2.88 -22.12 27.38
C LYS A 112 1.63 -22.59 26.62
N GLN A 113 0.47 -22.00 26.89
CA GLN A 113 -0.77 -22.34 26.16
C GLN A 113 -0.73 -21.87 24.70
N ARG A 114 -0.41 -20.59 24.43
CA ARG A 114 -0.32 -20.07 23.05
C ARG A 114 0.72 -20.80 22.22
N LEU A 115 1.80 -21.21 22.86
CA LEU A 115 2.80 -22.07 22.27
C LEU A 115 2.24 -23.44 21.89
N ARG A 116 1.51 -24.12 22.80
CA ARG A 116 0.84 -25.38 22.47
C ARG A 116 -0.06 -25.19 21.26
N ASP A 117 -0.84 -24.11 21.21
CA ASP A 117 -1.73 -23.79 20.09
C ASP A 117 -0.94 -23.60 18.78
N TYR A 118 0.22 -22.93 18.82
CA TYR A 118 1.12 -22.80 17.67
C TYR A 118 1.63 -24.17 17.21
N THR A 119 2.10 -25.03 18.12
CA THR A 119 2.57 -26.38 17.82
C THR A 119 1.46 -27.26 17.23
N HIS A 120 0.25 -27.18 17.80
CA HIS A 120 -0.95 -27.85 17.28
C HIS A 120 -1.26 -27.37 15.85
N SER A 121 -1.21 -26.05 15.60
CA SER A 121 -1.45 -25.49 14.27
C SER A 121 -0.37 -25.89 13.25
N ALA A 122 0.90 -25.95 13.68
CA ALA A 122 2.01 -26.37 12.84
C ALA A 122 1.93 -27.86 12.49
N ILE A 123 1.32 -28.69 13.34
CA ILE A 123 1.14 -30.13 13.08
C ILE A 123 -0.20 -30.42 12.40
N GLY A 124 -1.19 -29.52 12.48
CA GLY A 124 -2.49 -29.65 11.82
C GLY A 124 -3.39 -30.74 12.41
N ASP A 125 -4.50 -31.06 11.72
CA ASP A 125 -5.51 -32.02 12.17
C ASP A 125 -5.18 -33.49 11.91
N ASN A 126 -3.89 -33.83 11.88
CA ASN A 126 -3.50 -35.23 11.76
C ASN A 126 -3.72 -35.94 13.10
N GLU A 127 -4.93 -36.48 13.31
CA GLU A 127 -5.34 -37.17 14.54
C GLU A 127 -4.38 -38.30 14.94
N LYS A 128 -3.76 -38.98 13.96
CA LYS A 128 -2.77 -40.03 14.17
C LYS A 128 -1.44 -39.55 14.79
N LEU A 129 -1.13 -38.25 14.67
CA LEU A 129 0.03 -37.59 15.30
C LEU A 129 -0.35 -37.02 16.68
N LYS A 130 -1.56 -36.48 16.83
CA LYS A 130 -2.04 -35.91 18.11
C LYS A 130 -2.14 -36.95 19.23
N SER A 131 -2.36 -38.24 18.90
CA SER A 131 -2.40 -39.36 19.86
C SER A 131 -1.04 -40.03 20.10
N ASP A 132 0.03 -39.57 19.44
CA ASP A 132 1.32 -40.26 19.43
C ASP A 132 2.22 -39.82 20.60
N GLU A 133 2.98 -40.76 21.18
CA GLU A 133 3.85 -40.50 22.34
C GLU A 133 4.92 -39.43 22.02
N GLU A 134 5.33 -39.34 20.75
CA GLU A 134 6.29 -38.36 20.23
C GLU A 134 5.74 -36.92 20.22
N TYR A 135 4.43 -36.75 20.04
CA TYR A 135 3.77 -35.44 20.10
C TYR A 135 3.76 -34.87 21.51
N ASN A 136 3.43 -35.72 22.49
CA ASN A 136 3.49 -35.34 23.90
C ASN A 136 4.94 -35.08 24.34
N LYS A 137 5.92 -35.83 23.82
CA LYS A 137 7.36 -35.55 24.00
C LYS A 137 7.75 -34.20 23.41
N LEU A 138 7.25 -33.84 22.22
CA LEU A 138 7.51 -32.55 21.57
C LEU A 138 6.98 -31.36 22.36
N ASN A 139 5.73 -31.41 22.81
CA ASN A 139 5.13 -30.35 23.63
C ASN A 139 5.87 -30.20 24.96
N LYS A 140 6.13 -31.32 25.65
CA LYS A 140 6.86 -31.32 26.93
C LYS A 140 8.29 -30.79 26.76
N TYR A 141 8.99 -31.18 25.70
CA TYR A 141 10.34 -30.72 25.40
C TYR A 141 10.39 -29.20 25.20
N PHE A 142 9.42 -28.62 24.49
CA PHE A 142 9.40 -27.17 24.31
C PHE A 142 9.17 -26.43 25.63
N GLU A 143 8.22 -26.89 26.44
CA GLU A 143 7.96 -26.30 27.76
C GLU A 143 9.22 -26.29 28.63
N GLU A 144 9.98 -27.39 28.60
CA GLU A 144 11.27 -27.49 29.27
C GLU A 144 12.34 -26.56 28.66
N GLU A 145 12.38 -26.39 27.33
CA GLU A 145 13.32 -25.46 26.69
C GLU A 145 13.02 -23.99 26.99
N CYS A 146 11.75 -23.59 27.17
CA CYS A 146 11.40 -22.23 27.59
C CYS A 146 11.99 -21.86 28.96
N ASP A 147 12.16 -22.86 29.84
CA ASP A 147 12.67 -22.67 31.20
C ASP A 147 14.22 -22.74 31.27
N LYS A 148 14.92 -23.03 30.16
CA LYS A 148 16.40 -23.05 30.07
C LYS A 148 17.02 -21.68 29.79
N ASP A 149 18.33 -21.55 29.93
CA ASP A 149 19.08 -20.34 29.55
C ASP A 149 19.02 -20.03 28.04
N LEU A 150 19.40 -18.80 27.69
CA LEU A 150 19.60 -18.37 26.30
C LEU A 150 20.65 -19.24 25.59
N LEU A 151 20.46 -19.44 24.29
CA LEU A 151 21.37 -20.21 23.47
C LEU A 151 22.69 -19.47 23.24
N THR A 152 23.78 -20.24 23.21
CA THR A 152 25.07 -19.75 22.72
C THR A 152 25.07 -19.67 21.20
N GLU A 153 25.93 -18.83 20.62
CA GLU A 153 26.05 -18.70 19.15
C GLU A 153 26.33 -20.04 18.45
N SER A 154 27.12 -20.92 19.08
CA SER A 154 27.40 -22.26 18.56
C SER A 154 26.12 -23.09 18.41
N LYS A 155 25.23 -23.07 19.41
CA LYS A 155 23.96 -23.81 19.38
C LYS A 155 22.97 -23.21 18.38
N ILE A 156 22.97 -21.89 18.21
CA ILE A 156 22.18 -21.21 17.17
C ILE A 156 22.68 -21.65 15.79
N ASN A 157 23.99 -21.72 15.57
CA ASN A 157 24.57 -22.19 14.31
C ASN A 157 24.26 -23.67 14.03
N GLU A 158 24.27 -24.54 15.05
CA GLU A 158 23.82 -25.93 14.91
C GLU A 158 22.36 -26.00 14.43
N PHE A 159 21.47 -25.18 15.03
CA PHE A 159 20.09 -25.04 14.59
C PHE A 159 19.99 -24.64 13.11
N ARG A 160 20.68 -23.57 12.71
CA ARG A 160 20.66 -23.05 11.33
C ARG A 160 21.06 -24.12 10.33
N VAL A 161 22.11 -24.88 10.66
CA VAL A 161 22.59 -26.00 9.84
C VAL A 161 21.53 -27.11 9.75
N LEU A 162 20.91 -27.49 10.86
CA LEU A 162 19.90 -28.55 10.90
C LEU A 162 18.66 -28.22 10.07
N VAL A 163 18.09 -27.01 10.22
CA VAL A 163 16.91 -26.61 9.44
C VAL A 163 17.22 -26.51 7.96
N THR A 164 18.36 -25.90 7.60
CA THR A 164 18.82 -25.80 6.20
C THR A 164 18.98 -27.17 5.57
N THR A 165 19.65 -28.05 6.30
CA THR A 165 19.91 -29.41 5.88
C THR A 165 18.60 -30.19 5.69
N CYS A 166 17.69 -30.14 6.65
CA CYS A 166 16.41 -30.84 6.60
C CYS A 166 15.55 -30.35 5.42
N ASN A 167 15.48 -29.04 5.21
CA ASN A 167 14.66 -28.47 4.13
C ASN A 167 15.26 -28.78 2.74
N GLN A 168 16.58 -28.78 2.59
CA GLN A 168 17.24 -29.18 1.34
C GLN A 168 16.97 -30.65 1.00
N ALA A 169 17.17 -31.55 1.96
CA ALA A 169 16.96 -32.99 1.76
C ALA A 169 15.50 -33.31 1.43
N THR A 170 14.55 -32.73 2.15
CA THR A 170 13.10 -32.92 1.89
C THR A 170 12.67 -32.32 0.54
N ARG A 171 13.17 -31.14 0.18
CA ARG A 171 12.85 -30.52 -1.12
C ARG A 171 13.36 -31.35 -2.29
N GLU A 172 14.60 -31.84 -2.24
CA GLU A 172 15.16 -32.68 -3.30
C GLU A 172 14.45 -34.02 -3.42
N PHE A 173 14.14 -34.67 -2.28
CA PHE A 173 13.30 -35.86 -2.27
C PHE A 173 11.98 -35.63 -3.00
N TRP A 174 11.24 -34.57 -2.63
CA TRP A 174 9.96 -34.25 -3.26
C TRP A 174 10.09 -33.88 -4.73
N ARG A 175 11.14 -33.14 -5.10
CA ARG A 175 11.41 -32.78 -6.51
C ARG A 175 11.62 -34.04 -7.35
N ASN A 176 12.45 -34.97 -6.88
CA ASN A 176 12.76 -36.20 -7.61
C ASN A 176 11.57 -37.16 -7.62
N ALA A 177 10.89 -37.36 -6.49
CA ALA A 177 9.70 -38.21 -6.40
C ALA A 177 8.55 -37.70 -7.30
N LEU A 178 8.32 -36.38 -7.36
CA LEU A 178 7.27 -35.79 -8.21
C LEU A 178 7.66 -35.77 -9.69
N ASN A 179 8.92 -35.50 -10.03
CA ASN A 179 9.41 -35.52 -11.42
C ASN A 179 9.39 -36.93 -12.02
N GLN A 180 9.39 -37.97 -11.19
CA GLN A 180 9.29 -39.37 -11.63
C GLN A 180 7.88 -39.90 -11.83
N LYS A 181 6.84 -39.06 -11.64
CA LYS A 181 5.46 -39.39 -12.02
C LYS A 181 5.31 -39.88 -13.46
N THR A 182 6.27 -39.58 -14.33
CA THR A 182 6.30 -39.98 -15.74
C THR A 182 7.16 -41.22 -16.04
N ARG A 183 7.92 -41.79 -15.07
CA ARG A 183 8.94 -42.83 -15.37
C ARG A 183 8.91 -44.10 -14.52
N MET A 184 8.22 -44.16 -13.37
CA MET A 184 8.17 -45.35 -12.51
C MET A 184 6.77 -45.68 -11.98
N ASN A 185 6.56 -46.94 -11.59
CA ASN A 185 5.36 -47.36 -10.86
C ASN A 185 5.39 -46.79 -9.42
N LEU A 186 4.54 -45.79 -9.15
CA LEU A 186 4.53 -45.02 -7.90
C LEU A 186 3.97 -45.77 -6.70
N ALA A 187 3.33 -46.93 -6.90
CA ALA A 187 2.61 -47.65 -5.85
C ALA A 187 3.44 -47.85 -4.56
N PRO A 188 4.75 -48.22 -4.59
CA PRO A 188 5.57 -48.31 -3.38
C PRO A 188 5.78 -46.98 -2.64
N ILE A 189 5.91 -45.87 -3.38
CA ILE A 189 6.11 -44.53 -2.83
C ILE A 189 4.79 -44.00 -2.27
N GLU A 190 3.68 -44.21 -2.97
CA GLU A 190 2.33 -43.82 -2.50
C GLU A 190 1.92 -44.64 -1.28
N GLU A 191 2.18 -45.95 -1.28
CA GLU A 191 1.99 -46.83 -0.13
C GLU A 191 2.85 -46.39 1.07
N TRP A 192 4.11 -46.04 0.84
CA TRP A 192 4.99 -45.53 1.89
C TRP A 192 4.57 -44.15 2.41
N LEU A 193 4.22 -43.23 1.52
CA LEU A 193 3.73 -41.89 1.88
C LEU A 193 2.46 -41.97 2.73
N SER A 194 1.53 -42.88 2.38
CA SER A 194 0.33 -43.14 3.18
C SER A 194 0.62 -43.70 4.58
N ASN A 195 1.84 -44.21 4.81
CA ASN A 195 2.31 -44.75 6.08
C ASN A 195 3.24 -43.80 6.87
N SER A 196 3.91 -42.82 6.22
CA SER A 196 4.73 -41.81 6.92
C SER A 196 3.85 -40.68 7.45
N LYS A 197 3.85 -40.50 8.77
CA LYS A 197 3.01 -39.49 9.43
C LYS A 197 3.53 -38.06 9.27
N LEU A 198 4.85 -37.88 9.14
CA LEU A 198 5.52 -36.58 9.24
C LEU A 198 5.83 -35.95 7.88
N ILE A 199 6.21 -36.76 6.88
CA ILE A 199 6.66 -36.29 5.58
C ILE A 199 5.50 -35.68 4.77
N GLU A 200 4.31 -36.29 4.83
CA GLU A 200 3.09 -35.75 4.20
C GLU A 200 2.50 -34.52 4.92
N ASN A 201 2.99 -34.20 6.12
CA ASN A 201 2.42 -33.13 6.92
C ASN A 201 2.76 -31.76 6.32
N LYS A 202 1.82 -31.21 5.55
CA LYS A 202 1.96 -29.92 4.85
C LYS A 202 2.16 -28.76 5.83
N SER A 203 1.53 -28.80 6.99
CA SER A 203 1.64 -27.75 8.02
C SER A 203 3.05 -27.74 8.62
N LEU A 204 3.58 -28.93 8.92
CA LEU A 204 4.92 -29.09 9.50
C LEU A 204 6.00 -28.61 8.54
N ASN A 205 5.92 -29.06 7.29
CA ASN A 205 6.81 -28.60 6.22
C ASN A 205 6.71 -27.08 5.99
N LYS A 206 5.52 -26.50 6.15
CA LYS A 206 5.32 -25.05 6.06
C LYS A 206 6.00 -24.30 7.21
N ALA A 207 6.00 -24.84 8.43
CA ALA A 207 6.71 -24.26 9.57
C ALA A 207 8.23 -24.33 9.36
N LEU A 208 8.78 -25.50 9.00
CA LEU A 208 10.20 -25.67 8.70
C LEU A 208 10.68 -24.76 7.56
N ARG A 209 9.85 -24.56 6.52
CA ARG A 209 10.17 -23.63 5.43
C ARG A 209 10.24 -22.17 5.90
N ARG A 210 9.38 -21.74 6.83
CA ARG A 210 9.46 -20.38 7.39
C ARG A 210 10.72 -20.19 8.22
N ALA A 211 11.07 -21.20 9.03
CA ALA A 211 12.31 -21.22 9.79
C ALA A 211 13.54 -21.14 8.87
N GLN A 212 13.48 -21.84 7.72
CA GLN A 212 14.52 -21.72 6.71
C GLN A 212 14.59 -20.31 6.13
N CYS A 213 13.46 -19.72 5.74
CA CYS A 213 13.43 -18.37 5.20
C CYS A 213 14.04 -17.35 6.18
N LEU A 214 13.80 -17.51 7.48
CA LEU A 214 14.41 -16.69 8.52
C LEU A 214 15.93 -16.87 8.58
N THR A 215 16.41 -18.12 8.55
CA THR A 215 17.85 -18.44 8.54
C THR A 215 18.55 -17.92 7.28
N ASP A 216 17.92 -18.08 6.11
CA ASP A 216 18.43 -17.57 4.84
C ASP A 216 18.52 -16.04 4.86
N LEU A 217 17.53 -15.36 5.42
CA LEU A 217 17.52 -13.91 5.53
C LEU A 217 18.69 -13.42 6.40
N GLU A 218 18.93 -14.03 7.56
CA GLU A 218 20.11 -13.73 8.38
C GLU A 218 21.43 -13.98 7.64
N GLY A 219 21.51 -15.08 6.88
CA GLY A 219 22.67 -15.43 6.07
C GLY A 219 22.97 -14.43 4.97
N ILE A 220 21.94 -13.99 4.23
CA ILE A 220 22.08 -13.01 3.14
C ILE A 220 22.44 -11.63 3.70
N VAL A 221 21.78 -11.20 4.78
CA VAL A 221 22.00 -9.89 5.41
C VAL A 221 23.34 -9.85 6.18
N GLY A 222 23.88 -11.00 6.55
CA GLY A 222 25.11 -11.12 7.35
C GLY A 222 24.96 -10.53 8.75
N GLN A 223 23.73 -10.46 9.27
CA GLN A 223 23.41 -9.92 10.59
C GLN A 223 22.21 -10.67 11.17
N LYS A 224 22.21 -10.83 12.50
CA LYS A 224 21.05 -11.32 13.23
C LYS A 224 19.86 -10.38 13.07
N ILE A 225 18.66 -10.95 13.04
CA ILE A 225 17.42 -10.19 13.03
C ILE A 225 17.24 -9.50 14.39
N PRO A 226 16.97 -8.18 14.43
CA PRO A 226 16.76 -7.44 15.68
C PRO A 226 15.36 -7.75 16.27
N ILE A 227 15.18 -8.97 16.79
CA ILE A 227 13.86 -9.51 17.19
C ILE A 227 13.19 -8.69 18.29
N VAL A 228 13.99 -8.12 19.21
CA VAL A 228 13.51 -7.31 20.34
C VAL A 228 12.90 -6.01 19.84
N GLU A 229 13.64 -5.28 19.02
CA GLU A 229 13.19 -4.02 18.44
C GLU A 229 12.01 -4.27 17.49
N LEU A 230 12.06 -5.32 16.68
CA LEU A 230 10.95 -5.70 15.80
C LEU A 230 9.68 -6.04 16.57
N ALA A 231 9.76 -6.74 17.71
CA ALA A 231 8.61 -6.95 18.56
C ALA A 231 8.00 -5.61 18.99
N LYS A 232 8.84 -4.74 19.58
CA LYS A 232 8.42 -3.45 20.13
C LYS A 232 7.86 -2.47 19.08
N MET A 233 8.22 -2.63 17.81
CA MET A 233 7.75 -1.79 16.70
C MET A 233 6.21 -1.68 16.60
N CYS A 234 5.49 -2.74 16.98
CA CYS A 234 4.03 -2.78 16.97
C CYS A 234 3.39 -2.58 18.36
N SER A 235 4.20 -2.28 19.39
CA SER A 235 3.71 -2.01 20.74
C SER A 235 3.19 -0.57 20.88
N GLN A 236 2.42 -0.30 21.94
CA GLN A 236 1.93 1.05 22.25
C GLN A 236 3.07 2.03 22.58
N ASP A 237 4.14 1.55 23.20
CA ASP A 237 5.29 2.37 23.59
C ASP A 237 6.15 2.81 22.39
N GLY A 238 6.02 2.10 21.26
CA GLY A 238 6.80 2.35 20.05
C GLY A 238 8.31 2.15 20.23
N LEU A 239 9.08 2.54 19.22
CA LEU A 239 10.55 2.48 19.25
C LEU A 239 11.14 3.77 19.81
N THR A 240 12.14 3.64 20.68
CA THR A 240 13.05 4.74 21.03
C THR A 240 13.97 5.06 19.86
N LYS A 241 14.58 6.26 19.82
CA LYS A 241 15.49 6.66 18.72
C LYS A 241 16.63 5.68 18.47
N SER A 242 17.20 5.09 19.53
CA SER A 242 18.25 4.08 19.41
C SER A 242 17.74 2.78 18.81
N GLU A 243 16.55 2.32 19.21
CA GLU A 243 15.92 1.11 18.67
C GLU A 243 15.50 1.32 17.21
N THR A 244 14.95 2.49 16.87
CA THR A 244 14.66 2.88 15.47
C THR A 244 15.91 2.79 14.61
N THR A 245 17.04 3.31 15.09
CA THR A 245 18.32 3.23 14.36
C THR A 245 18.78 1.79 14.14
N VAL A 246 18.51 0.87 15.08
CA VAL A 246 18.86 -0.55 14.93
C VAL A 246 18.04 -1.20 13.81
N VAL A 247 16.72 -0.96 13.80
CA VAL A 247 15.82 -1.48 12.76
C VAL A 247 16.13 -0.87 11.41
N GLU A 248 16.36 0.44 11.32
CA GLU A 248 16.74 1.13 10.08
C GLU A 248 18.05 0.59 9.50
N LYS A 249 19.06 0.31 10.34
CA LYS A 249 20.31 -0.32 9.89
C LYS A 249 20.09 -1.72 9.33
N TRP A 250 19.20 -2.49 9.95
CA TRP A 250 18.83 -3.82 9.46
C TRP A 250 18.06 -3.73 8.12
N ILE A 251 17.09 -2.81 8.00
CA ILE A 251 16.37 -2.53 6.75
C ILE A 251 17.32 -2.06 5.66
N ALA A 252 18.29 -1.19 5.96
CA ALA A 252 19.27 -0.72 4.99
C ALA A 252 20.07 -1.88 4.39
N LYS A 253 20.46 -2.88 5.20
CA LYS A 253 21.13 -4.08 4.69
C LYS A 253 20.20 -4.97 3.86
N ILE A 254 18.91 -5.06 4.21
CA ILE A 254 17.92 -5.74 3.36
C ILE A 254 17.82 -5.04 2.00
N ASN A 255 17.72 -3.71 1.99
CA ASN A 255 17.62 -2.92 0.77
C ASN A 255 18.86 -3.08 -0.12
N VAL A 256 20.06 -3.18 0.46
CA VAL A 256 21.31 -3.48 -0.26
C VAL A 256 21.28 -4.85 -0.94
N ASN A 257 20.63 -5.84 -0.31
CA ASN A 257 20.56 -7.22 -0.80
C ASN A 257 19.21 -7.57 -1.46
N LYS A 258 18.38 -6.58 -1.78
CA LYS A 258 17.00 -6.76 -2.23
C LYS A 258 16.87 -7.60 -3.50
N ASP A 259 17.88 -7.55 -4.38
CA ASP A 259 17.89 -8.31 -5.64
C ASP A 259 18.14 -9.82 -5.42
N ILE A 260 18.70 -10.19 -4.26
CA ILE A 260 18.96 -11.59 -3.87
C ILE A 260 17.78 -12.16 -3.07
N ILE A 261 17.11 -11.32 -2.28
CA ILE A 261 16.02 -11.73 -1.40
C ILE A 261 14.71 -11.77 -2.18
N THR A 262 14.11 -12.95 -2.33
CA THR A 262 12.77 -13.02 -2.92
C THR A 262 11.70 -12.54 -1.93
N LEU A 263 10.68 -11.83 -2.42
CA LEU A 263 9.55 -11.35 -1.59
C LEU A 263 8.88 -12.51 -0.82
N LYS A 264 8.76 -13.68 -1.47
CA LYS A 264 8.20 -14.90 -0.86
C LYS A 264 9.01 -15.36 0.36
N ASN A 265 10.33 -15.37 0.27
CA ASN A 265 11.20 -15.76 1.38
C ASN A 265 11.12 -14.73 2.50
N PHE A 266 11.15 -13.44 2.16
CA PHE A 266 11.02 -12.38 3.17
C PHE A 266 9.70 -12.46 3.93
N VAL A 267 8.57 -12.56 3.22
CA VAL A 267 7.24 -12.75 3.83
C VAL A 267 7.19 -14.02 4.70
N GLY A 268 7.89 -15.09 4.28
CA GLY A 268 8.04 -16.31 5.07
C GLY A 268 8.74 -16.07 6.41
N ALA A 269 9.86 -15.34 6.39
CA ALA A 269 10.63 -14.98 7.58
C ALA A 269 9.83 -14.06 8.52
N ILE A 270 9.18 -13.02 7.99
CA ILE A 270 8.39 -12.09 8.80
C ILE A 270 7.19 -12.78 9.44
N LYS A 271 6.55 -13.75 8.77
CA LYS A 271 5.47 -14.55 9.38
C LYS A 271 5.95 -15.32 10.60
N GLU A 272 7.19 -15.80 10.60
CA GLU A 272 7.78 -16.49 11.74
C GLU A 272 8.00 -15.54 12.91
N ILE A 273 8.54 -14.36 12.64
CA ILE A 273 8.73 -13.29 13.63
C ILE A 273 7.39 -12.90 14.28
N VAL A 274 6.35 -12.66 13.46
CA VAL A 274 5.01 -12.32 13.97
C VAL A 274 4.40 -13.46 14.77
N SER A 275 4.65 -14.72 14.42
CA SER A 275 4.23 -15.87 15.24
C SER A 275 4.91 -15.87 16.61
N VAL A 276 6.21 -15.61 16.69
CA VAL A 276 6.96 -15.50 17.96
C VAL A 276 6.39 -14.40 18.84
N ILE A 277 6.15 -13.21 18.29
CA ILE A 277 5.59 -12.06 19.03
C ILE A 277 4.20 -12.40 19.59
N ASN A 278 3.35 -13.06 18.79
CA ASN A 278 2.02 -13.47 19.23
C ASN A 278 2.05 -14.55 20.33
N ILE A 279 3.05 -15.45 20.32
CA ILE A 279 3.24 -16.43 21.41
C ILE A 279 3.62 -15.70 22.72
N GLN A 280 4.51 -14.71 22.64
CA GLN A 280 4.91 -13.88 23.77
C GLN A 280 3.67 -13.24 24.44
N GLY A 281 2.81 -12.64 23.63
CA GLY A 281 1.42 -12.35 23.97
C GLY A 281 1.18 -11.15 24.88
N GLN A 282 2.14 -10.21 25.00
CA GLN A 282 1.87 -8.87 25.53
C GLN A 282 0.83 -8.12 24.71
N TYR A 283 0.89 -8.24 23.38
CA TYR A 283 -0.07 -7.62 22.46
C TYR A 283 -0.24 -8.49 21.20
N PRO A 284 -1.48 -8.66 20.71
CA PRO A 284 -1.71 -9.35 19.45
C PRO A 284 -1.23 -8.49 18.29
N VAL A 285 -0.33 -9.03 17.46
CA VAL A 285 0.19 -8.38 16.26
C VAL A 285 -0.40 -9.03 15.02
N ARG A 286 -1.12 -8.22 14.23
CA ARG A 286 -1.56 -8.63 12.90
C ARG A 286 -0.39 -8.52 11.92
N PHE A 287 -0.22 -9.56 11.10
CA PHE A 287 0.84 -9.60 10.07
C PHE A 287 0.81 -8.38 9.13
N ASP A 288 -0.38 -7.99 8.68
CA ASP A 288 -0.53 -6.87 7.74
C ASP A 288 -0.11 -5.52 8.38
N ASP A 289 -0.39 -5.31 9.67
CA ASP A 289 0.06 -4.11 10.41
C ASP A 289 1.59 -4.08 10.60
N PHE A 290 2.19 -5.23 10.91
CA PHE A 290 3.64 -5.35 11.05
C PHE A 290 4.36 -5.05 9.74
N MET A 291 3.85 -5.58 8.63
CA MET A 291 4.40 -5.35 7.30
C MET A 291 4.25 -3.88 6.87
N LEU A 292 3.13 -3.24 7.18
CA LEU A 292 2.93 -1.81 6.94
C LEU A 292 3.95 -0.96 7.72
N LYS A 293 4.29 -1.34 8.96
CA LYS A 293 5.31 -0.64 9.75
C LYS A 293 6.70 -0.75 9.12
N LEU A 294 7.09 -1.92 8.61
CA LEU A 294 8.34 -2.07 7.87
C LEU A 294 8.37 -1.23 6.60
N ASP A 295 7.22 -1.12 5.92
CA ASP A 295 7.06 -0.31 4.73
C ASP A 295 7.16 1.20 5.03
N GLU A 296 6.54 1.67 6.13
CA GLU A 296 6.70 3.04 6.66
C GLU A 296 8.15 3.37 7.02
N MET A 297 8.96 2.35 7.37
CA MET A 297 10.40 2.46 7.62
C MET A 297 11.25 2.27 6.34
N ASN A 298 10.65 2.39 5.16
CA ASN A 298 11.30 2.33 3.85
C ASN A 298 11.97 0.98 3.52
N CYS A 299 11.32 -0.14 3.88
CA CYS A 299 11.74 -1.45 3.39
C CYS A 299 11.39 -1.61 1.90
N GLU A 300 12.36 -1.37 1.01
CA GLU A 300 12.17 -1.31 -0.44
C GLU A 300 11.70 -2.64 -1.03
N LEU A 301 12.04 -3.76 -0.39
CA LEU A 301 11.63 -5.10 -0.83
C LEU A 301 10.10 -5.23 -0.88
N LEU A 302 9.37 -4.52 -0.03
CA LEU A 302 7.91 -4.51 0.01
C LEU A 302 7.28 -3.73 -1.16
N GLN A 303 8.08 -2.91 -1.83
CA GLN A 303 7.72 -2.14 -3.00
C GLN A 303 8.14 -2.82 -4.31
N MET A 304 8.90 -3.91 -4.26
CA MET A 304 9.35 -4.62 -5.45
C MET A 304 8.22 -5.40 -6.12
N GLU A 305 8.43 -5.72 -7.39
CA GLU A 305 7.54 -6.54 -8.20
C GLU A 305 7.62 -8.01 -7.76
N ASP A 306 6.46 -8.68 -7.73
CA ASP A 306 6.39 -10.13 -7.52
C ASP A 306 6.30 -10.80 -8.90
N ASN A 307 7.43 -11.29 -9.43
CA ASN A 307 7.54 -11.83 -10.80
C ASN A 307 6.44 -12.85 -11.14
N ASP A 308 6.12 -13.77 -10.23
CA ASP A 308 5.07 -14.78 -10.45
C ASP A 308 3.69 -14.13 -10.56
N HIS A 309 3.44 -13.09 -9.74
CA HIS A 309 2.20 -12.32 -9.79
C HIS A 309 2.12 -11.42 -11.01
N MET A 310 3.25 -10.82 -11.42
CA MET A 310 3.36 -9.98 -12.61
C MET A 310 3.07 -10.77 -13.88
N GLN A 311 3.64 -11.97 -14.04
CA GLN A 311 3.31 -12.83 -15.19
C GLN A 311 1.81 -13.12 -15.29
N TRP A 312 1.15 -13.40 -14.16
CA TRP A 312 -0.29 -13.56 -14.12
C TRP A 312 -1.02 -12.24 -14.43
N ARG A 313 -0.64 -11.13 -13.80
CA ARG A 313 -1.22 -9.78 -14.02
C ARG A 313 -1.16 -9.39 -15.50
N GLU A 314 -0.03 -9.59 -16.18
CA GLU A 314 0.16 -9.24 -17.59
C GLU A 314 -0.61 -10.15 -18.53
N SER A 315 -0.89 -11.39 -18.13
CA SER A 315 -1.69 -12.31 -18.94
C SER A 315 -3.18 -11.94 -19.02
N LEU A 316 -3.67 -11.08 -18.12
CA LEU A 316 -5.07 -10.68 -18.06
C LEU A 316 -5.47 -9.74 -19.20
N LYS A 317 -6.63 -10.03 -19.80
CA LYS A 317 -7.29 -9.23 -20.84
C LYS A 317 -8.81 -9.16 -20.64
N GLU A 318 -9.45 -8.27 -21.38
CA GLU A 318 -10.91 -8.19 -21.44
C GLU A 318 -11.52 -9.54 -21.85
N GLY A 319 -12.59 -9.95 -21.15
CA GLY A 319 -13.26 -11.25 -21.30
C GLY A 319 -12.70 -12.35 -20.40
N ASP A 320 -11.52 -12.18 -19.80
CA ASP A 320 -11.00 -13.15 -18.84
C ASP A 320 -11.80 -13.14 -17.54
N SER A 321 -11.78 -14.26 -16.82
CA SER A 321 -12.36 -14.35 -15.48
C SER A 321 -11.42 -14.99 -14.49
N PHE A 322 -11.49 -14.54 -13.24
CA PHE A 322 -10.72 -15.13 -12.15
C PHE A 322 -11.48 -15.04 -10.82
N TYR A 323 -10.96 -15.71 -9.81
CA TYR A 323 -11.63 -15.90 -8.53
C TYR A 323 -11.08 -14.93 -7.46
N CYS A 324 -11.96 -14.18 -6.81
CA CYS A 324 -11.66 -13.30 -5.67
C CYS A 324 -12.61 -13.62 -4.50
N ASN A 325 -12.09 -14.00 -3.34
CA ASN A 325 -12.86 -14.25 -2.11
C ASN A 325 -14.18 -15.05 -2.28
N ASN A 326 -14.19 -16.09 -3.11
CA ASN A 326 -15.37 -16.91 -3.45
C ASN A 326 -16.33 -16.38 -4.51
N GLN A 327 -15.90 -15.35 -5.25
CA GLN A 327 -16.67 -14.76 -6.33
C GLN A 327 -15.86 -14.77 -7.63
N TYR A 328 -16.50 -15.19 -8.73
CA TYR A 328 -15.93 -15.02 -10.06
C TYR A 328 -16.12 -13.57 -10.52
N LEU A 329 -15.02 -12.95 -10.94
CA LEU A 329 -14.99 -11.61 -11.51
C LEU A 329 -14.74 -11.75 -13.01
N LEU A 330 -15.63 -11.20 -13.84
CA LEU A 330 -15.47 -11.13 -15.29
C LEU A 330 -14.90 -9.77 -15.67
N LEU A 331 -13.74 -9.77 -16.32
CA LEU A 331 -13.03 -8.57 -16.73
C LEU A 331 -13.65 -7.95 -17.97
N GLY A 332 -13.98 -6.67 -17.90
CA GLY A 332 -14.32 -5.84 -19.04
C GLY A 332 -13.12 -5.06 -19.55
N LYS A 333 -13.41 -3.92 -20.19
CA LYS A 333 -12.40 -3.02 -20.75
C LYS A 333 -11.42 -2.52 -19.67
N GLU A 334 -10.14 -2.53 -20.01
CA GLU A 334 -9.09 -1.91 -19.22
C GLU A 334 -9.24 -0.38 -19.20
N LEU A 335 -9.18 0.20 -18.01
CA LEU A 335 -9.35 1.63 -17.76
C LEU A 335 -7.97 2.27 -17.54
N GLY A 336 -7.73 3.42 -18.19
CA GLY A 336 -6.49 4.19 -17.96
C GLY A 336 -5.27 3.74 -18.77
N ALA A 337 -5.41 2.82 -19.73
CA ALA A 337 -4.33 2.33 -20.60
C ALA A 337 -3.61 3.44 -21.40
N GLU A 338 -4.26 4.59 -21.62
CA GLU A 338 -3.71 5.72 -22.39
C GLU A 338 -2.64 6.53 -21.63
N LYS A 339 -2.31 6.18 -20.37
CA LYS A 339 -1.27 6.88 -19.59
C LYS A 339 -0.30 5.89 -18.94
N VAL A 340 0.70 5.49 -19.71
CA VAL A 340 1.92 4.80 -19.26
C VAL A 340 2.77 5.73 -18.38
N VAL A 341 2.25 6.14 -17.22
CA VAL A 341 2.96 7.05 -16.30
C VAL A 341 3.08 6.46 -14.88
N ASP A 342 2.40 5.36 -14.57
CA ASP A 342 2.68 4.61 -13.33
C ASP A 342 2.22 3.14 -13.46
N ASP A 343 3.13 2.22 -13.80
CA ASP A 343 2.89 0.76 -13.96
C ASP A 343 2.57 0.04 -12.61
N LYS A 344 2.15 0.80 -11.60
CA LYS A 344 1.86 0.25 -10.27
C LYS A 344 0.60 -0.59 -10.25
N TYR A 345 -0.38 -0.27 -11.11
CA TYR A 345 -1.68 -0.93 -11.11
C TYR A 345 -2.24 -1.11 -12.52
N ARG A 346 -2.91 -2.24 -12.75
CA ARG A 346 -3.86 -2.42 -13.86
C ARG A 346 -5.28 -2.34 -13.31
N VAL A 347 -6.16 -1.66 -14.03
CA VAL A 347 -7.54 -1.43 -13.61
C VAL A 347 -8.48 -1.85 -14.72
N PHE A 348 -9.40 -2.76 -14.41
CA PHE A 348 -10.41 -3.22 -15.36
C PHE A 348 -11.80 -2.86 -14.85
N ALA A 349 -12.69 -2.44 -15.75
CA ALA A 349 -14.11 -2.47 -15.45
C ALA A 349 -14.56 -3.92 -15.25
N LEU A 350 -15.54 -4.17 -14.37
CA LEU A 350 -16.17 -5.47 -14.27
C LEU A 350 -17.41 -5.56 -15.16
N GLN A 351 -17.73 -6.76 -15.66
CA GLN A 351 -18.89 -7.02 -16.55
C GLN A 351 -20.01 -7.79 -15.84
N GLY A 352 -21.16 -7.86 -16.49
CA GLY A 352 -22.34 -8.60 -16.02
C GLY A 352 -23.01 -7.89 -14.85
N ASN A 353 -23.29 -8.61 -13.76
CA ASN A 353 -23.96 -8.03 -12.59
C ASN A 353 -23.08 -7.06 -11.78
N MET A 354 -21.86 -6.76 -12.25
CA MET A 354 -20.85 -5.94 -11.55
C MET A 354 -20.41 -4.70 -12.34
N GLU A 355 -21.21 -4.22 -13.30
CA GLU A 355 -20.87 -3.09 -14.18
C GLU A 355 -20.54 -1.76 -13.47
N ASN A 356 -21.01 -1.60 -12.22
CA ASN A 356 -20.75 -0.45 -11.36
C ASN A 356 -19.45 -0.57 -10.56
N TYR A 357 -18.64 -1.59 -10.80
CA TYR A 357 -17.40 -1.85 -10.08
C TYR A 357 -16.20 -1.92 -11.02
N VAL A 358 -15.03 -1.68 -10.45
CA VAL A 358 -13.73 -1.88 -11.10
C VAL A 358 -12.88 -2.78 -10.23
N VAL A 359 -12.01 -3.56 -10.85
CA VAL A 359 -10.99 -4.33 -10.15
C VAL A 359 -9.63 -3.70 -10.39
N LYS A 360 -8.92 -3.46 -9.30
CA LYS A 360 -7.57 -2.91 -9.28
C LYS A 360 -6.60 -4.02 -8.88
N ILE A 361 -5.56 -4.21 -9.68
CA ILE A 361 -4.55 -5.27 -9.53
C ILE A 361 -3.19 -4.58 -9.46
N ALA A 362 -2.44 -4.81 -8.38
CA ALA A 362 -1.14 -4.19 -8.18
C ALA A 362 0.01 -5.04 -8.72
N ARG A 363 1.21 -4.46 -8.76
CA ARG A 363 2.45 -5.17 -9.12
C ARG A 363 2.93 -6.21 -8.10
N ASN A 364 2.43 -6.12 -6.87
CA ASN A 364 2.69 -7.11 -5.83
C ASN A 364 1.46 -7.28 -4.93
N ARG A 365 1.40 -8.43 -4.24
CA ARG A 365 0.24 -8.84 -3.44
C ARG A 365 0.07 -8.09 -2.11
N LEU A 366 1.03 -7.24 -1.74
CA LEU A 366 1.00 -6.51 -0.47
C LEU A 366 0.52 -5.07 -0.65
N GLN A 367 0.80 -4.48 -1.81
CA GLN A 367 0.52 -3.08 -2.13
C GLN A 367 -0.93 -2.70 -1.85
N LEU A 368 -1.90 -3.49 -2.30
CA LEU A 368 -3.32 -3.19 -2.13
C LEU A 368 -3.76 -3.26 -0.67
N LYS A 369 -3.15 -4.16 0.12
CA LYS A 369 -3.40 -4.25 1.56
C LYS A 369 -2.83 -3.03 2.29
N PHE A 370 -1.63 -2.58 1.92
CA PHE A 370 -1.05 -1.38 2.48
C PHE A 370 -1.84 -0.13 2.11
N ASP A 371 -2.26 -0.01 0.84
CA ASP A 371 -3.11 1.09 0.39
C ASP A 371 -4.43 1.13 1.19
N ALA A 372 -5.08 -0.02 1.39
CA ALA A 372 -6.30 -0.11 2.19
C ALA A 372 -6.08 0.31 3.65
N ALA A 373 -5.02 -0.20 4.29
CA ALA A 373 -4.68 0.14 5.67
C ALA A 373 -4.28 1.63 5.83
N ARG A 374 -3.61 2.22 4.83
CA ARG A 374 -3.27 3.65 4.82
C ARG A 374 -4.50 4.53 4.62
N VAL A 375 -5.48 4.11 3.81
CA VAL A 375 -6.76 4.82 3.69
C VAL A 375 -7.44 4.92 5.05
N GLU A 376 -7.48 3.83 5.82
CA GLU A 376 -8.09 3.83 7.16
C GLU A 376 -7.36 4.75 8.15
N LYS A 377 -6.03 4.89 8.03
CA LYS A 377 -5.19 5.63 9.00
C LYS A 377 -4.92 7.09 8.63
N LEU A 378 -4.78 7.40 7.35
CA LEU A 378 -4.19 8.66 6.86
C LEU A 378 -5.15 9.52 6.02
N GLN A 379 -6.30 8.98 5.60
CA GLN A 379 -7.21 9.70 4.72
C GLN A 379 -7.75 10.96 5.42
N TRP A 380 -7.66 12.09 4.72
CA TRP A 380 -8.17 13.36 5.19
C TRP A 380 -8.92 14.13 4.11
N GLY A 381 -9.98 14.82 4.51
CA GLY A 381 -10.77 15.68 3.64
C GLY A 381 -11.67 14.88 2.70
N ILE A 382 -11.32 14.84 1.41
CA ILE A 382 -12.12 14.17 0.37
C ILE A 382 -12.06 12.66 0.60
N GLN A 383 -13.19 11.96 0.54
CA GLN A 383 -13.19 10.50 0.70
C GLN A 383 -12.43 9.81 -0.44
N SER A 384 -11.69 8.74 -0.11
CA SER A 384 -11.10 7.89 -1.13
C SER A 384 -12.17 7.00 -1.77
N VAL A 385 -11.86 6.50 -2.96
CA VAL A 385 -12.64 5.45 -3.63
C VAL A 385 -12.85 4.26 -2.67
N GLN A 386 -14.10 3.83 -2.52
CA GLN A 386 -14.44 2.82 -1.52
C GLN A 386 -14.19 1.40 -2.03
N ILE A 387 -13.64 0.58 -1.15
CA ILE A 387 -13.59 -0.87 -1.30
C ILE A 387 -15.01 -1.41 -1.13
N VAL A 388 -15.44 -2.23 -2.08
CA VAL A 388 -16.78 -2.85 -2.03
C VAL A 388 -16.84 -3.78 -0.81
N LYS A 389 -17.74 -3.49 0.13
CA LYS A 389 -17.87 -4.27 1.37
C LYS A 389 -18.55 -5.62 1.17
N ASN A 390 -19.41 -5.74 0.16
CA ASN A 390 -20.08 -6.97 -0.19
C ASN A 390 -20.17 -7.15 -1.72
N LEU A 391 -19.42 -8.11 -2.26
CA LEU A 391 -19.51 -8.56 -3.66
C LEU A 391 -20.64 -9.57 -3.89
N GLY A 392 -21.15 -10.18 -2.83
CA GLY A 392 -22.22 -11.16 -2.89
C GLY A 392 -23.61 -10.51 -2.81
N ASN A 393 -24.62 -11.29 -3.15
CA ASN A 393 -26.02 -10.88 -3.03
C ASN A 393 -26.59 -11.07 -1.61
N ASP A 394 -25.84 -11.76 -0.73
CA ASP A 394 -26.25 -12.08 0.63
C ASP A 394 -25.72 -11.03 1.63
N PRO A 395 -26.58 -10.20 2.24
CA PRO A 395 -26.16 -9.21 3.25
C PRO A 395 -25.65 -9.85 4.55
N GLU A 396 -26.07 -11.07 4.88
CA GLU A 396 -25.68 -11.75 6.11
C GLU A 396 -24.28 -12.37 6.02
N LYS A 397 -23.76 -12.55 4.79
CA LYS A 397 -22.42 -13.11 4.52
C LYS A 397 -21.64 -12.22 3.56
N PRO A 398 -21.21 -11.03 4.01
CA PRO A 398 -20.57 -10.06 3.14
C PRO A 398 -19.24 -10.60 2.58
N ILE A 399 -19.09 -10.55 1.26
CA ILE A 399 -17.84 -10.88 0.58
C ILE A 399 -17.04 -9.60 0.37
N SER A 400 -15.98 -9.41 1.15
CA SER A 400 -15.11 -8.23 1.00
C SER A 400 -14.48 -8.17 -0.40
N GLY A 401 -14.47 -6.98 -0.99
CA GLY A 401 -13.80 -6.66 -2.24
C GLY A 401 -12.28 -6.67 -2.14
N LEU A 402 -11.69 -6.60 -0.94
CA LEU A 402 -10.25 -6.77 -0.74
C LEU A 402 -9.91 -8.25 -0.65
N ASP A 403 -9.20 -8.77 -1.66
CA ASP A 403 -8.82 -10.18 -1.71
C ASP A 403 -7.95 -10.58 -0.50
N ARG A 404 -8.26 -11.73 0.12
CA ARG A 404 -7.52 -12.23 1.31
C ARG A 404 -6.04 -12.48 1.01
N LYS A 405 -5.71 -12.86 -0.23
CA LYS A 405 -4.34 -13.07 -0.70
C LYS A 405 -3.70 -11.77 -1.21
N GLY A 406 -4.44 -10.66 -1.26
CA GLY A 406 -4.01 -9.35 -1.72
C GLY A 406 -3.75 -9.27 -3.22
N ILE A 407 -4.29 -10.22 -4.00
CA ILE A 407 -4.09 -10.29 -5.45
C ILE A 407 -4.80 -9.15 -6.17
N CYS A 408 -5.99 -8.77 -5.68
CA CYS A 408 -6.78 -7.69 -6.26
C CYS A 408 -7.63 -6.99 -5.19
N VAL A 409 -8.18 -5.85 -5.56
CA VAL A 409 -9.22 -5.15 -4.79
C VAL A 409 -10.32 -4.70 -5.72
N VAL A 410 -11.57 -4.94 -5.33
CA VAL A 410 -12.75 -4.45 -6.04
C VAL A 410 -13.21 -3.14 -5.41
N LEU A 411 -13.33 -2.14 -6.25
CA LEU A 411 -13.67 -0.76 -5.90
C LEU A 411 -14.94 -0.35 -6.62
N GLU A 412 -15.63 0.65 -6.08
CA GLU A 412 -16.67 1.35 -6.85
C GLU A 412 -16.11 1.97 -8.13
N LYS A 413 -16.90 1.95 -9.19
CA LYS A 413 -16.57 2.61 -10.45
C LYS A 413 -16.91 4.10 -10.34
N LEU A 414 -15.90 4.93 -10.55
CA LEU A 414 -16.06 6.38 -10.65
C LEU A 414 -16.26 6.77 -12.12
N GLU A 415 -16.93 7.90 -12.37
CA GLU A 415 -17.31 8.33 -13.71
C GLU A 415 -16.12 8.90 -14.50
N LYS A 416 -15.95 10.22 -14.49
CA LYS A 416 -14.90 10.94 -15.22
C LYS A 416 -14.09 11.79 -14.25
N PRO A 417 -12.78 11.97 -14.50
CA PRO A 417 -11.96 12.91 -13.75
C PRO A 417 -12.52 14.32 -13.84
N LEU A 418 -12.31 15.11 -12.77
CA LEU A 418 -12.78 16.49 -12.70
C LEU A 418 -12.25 17.33 -13.88
N LYS A 419 -11.00 17.07 -14.31
CA LYS A 419 -10.38 17.72 -15.47
C LYS A 419 -11.08 17.48 -16.82
N ASP A 420 -11.90 16.42 -16.92
CA ASP A 420 -12.56 15.99 -18.15
C ASP A 420 -14.07 16.33 -18.14
N ILE A 421 -14.52 17.11 -17.14
CA ILE A 421 -15.89 17.62 -17.07
C ILE A 421 -16.05 18.76 -18.07
N VAL A 422 -17.05 18.63 -18.94
CA VAL A 422 -17.47 19.69 -19.86
C VAL A 422 -18.67 20.41 -19.24
N TRP A 423 -18.46 21.66 -18.85
CA TRP A 423 -19.52 22.54 -18.35
C TRP A 423 -20.41 23.02 -19.50
N THR A 424 -21.72 23.06 -19.27
CA THR A 424 -22.73 23.40 -20.30
C THR A 424 -23.38 24.76 -20.10
N SER A 425 -23.22 25.33 -18.91
CA SER A 425 -23.82 26.61 -18.51
C SER A 425 -23.19 27.78 -19.27
N ASN A 426 -24.05 28.63 -19.83
CA ASN A 426 -23.71 29.85 -20.56
C ASN A 426 -24.20 31.14 -19.86
N SER A 427 -24.69 31.02 -18.62
CA SER A 427 -25.18 32.14 -17.82
C SER A 427 -24.79 31.97 -16.36
N ALA A 428 -24.82 33.06 -15.60
CA ALA A 428 -24.49 33.06 -14.16
C ALA A 428 -25.42 32.19 -13.31
N LYS A 429 -26.68 31.99 -13.74
CA LYS A 429 -27.56 30.98 -13.15
C LYS A 429 -27.24 29.65 -13.82
N LEU A 430 -26.55 28.78 -13.09
CA LEU A 430 -26.09 27.51 -13.64
C LEU A 430 -27.25 26.59 -14.02
N SER A 431 -27.01 25.72 -15.00
CA SER A 431 -27.91 24.62 -15.30
C SER A 431 -28.01 23.70 -14.08
N LYS A 432 -29.13 22.98 -13.91
CA LYS A 432 -29.31 22.11 -12.74
C LYS A 432 -28.20 21.06 -12.62
N ALA A 433 -27.74 20.50 -13.74
CA ALA A 433 -26.68 19.50 -13.77
C ALA A 433 -25.32 20.09 -13.35
N ASP A 434 -24.97 21.27 -13.86
CA ASP A 434 -23.72 21.95 -13.49
C ASP A 434 -23.78 22.47 -12.05
N GLU A 435 -24.92 23.04 -11.62
CA GLU A 435 -25.13 23.52 -10.24
C GLU A 435 -24.91 22.39 -9.24
N MET A 436 -25.44 21.19 -9.49
CA MET A 436 -25.24 20.04 -8.59
C MET A 436 -23.76 19.71 -8.38
N LYS A 437 -22.97 19.64 -9.47
CA LYS A 437 -21.53 19.35 -9.39
C LYS A 437 -20.75 20.51 -8.77
N ALA A 438 -21.01 21.74 -9.22
CA ALA A 438 -20.36 22.94 -8.72
C ALA A 438 -20.66 23.15 -7.23
N HIS A 439 -21.85 22.81 -6.75
CA HIS A 439 -22.22 22.91 -5.34
C HIS A 439 -21.39 21.98 -4.46
N VAL A 440 -21.13 20.73 -4.89
CA VAL A 440 -20.26 19.79 -4.15
C VAL A 440 -18.84 20.35 -4.04
N ILE A 441 -18.30 20.89 -5.13
CA ILE A 441 -16.96 21.48 -5.19
C ILE A 441 -16.88 22.73 -4.30
N ALA A 442 -17.87 23.63 -4.38
CA ALA A 442 -17.92 24.83 -3.56
C ALA A 442 -17.99 24.51 -2.07
N ASN A 443 -18.80 23.51 -1.69
CA ASN A 443 -18.89 23.06 -0.30
C ASN A 443 -17.55 22.50 0.20
N LEU A 444 -16.87 21.71 -0.62
CA LEU A 444 -15.55 21.18 -0.28
C LEU A 444 -14.53 22.30 -0.02
N VAL A 445 -14.47 23.30 -0.90
CA VAL A 445 -13.56 24.46 -0.74
C VAL A 445 -13.91 25.24 0.53
N TYR A 446 -15.21 25.45 0.80
CA TYR A 446 -15.67 26.07 2.05
C TYR A 446 -15.22 25.27 3.28
N CYS A 447 -15.38 23.94 3.29
CA CYS A 447 -14.93 23.09 4.38
C CYS A 447 -13.40 23.18 4.59
N MET A 448 -12.59 23.14 3.53
CA MET A 448 -11.13 23.30 3.63
C MET A 448 -10.74 24.65 4.25
N GLN A 449 -11.46 25.73 3.92
CA GLN A 449 -11.29 27.03 4.54
C GLN A 449 -11.64 27.01 6.04
N GLN A 450 -12.76 26.40 6.42
CA GLN A 450 -13.15 26.29 7.83
C GLN A 450 -12.17 25.44 8.65
N TRP A 451 -11.68 24.34 8.06
CA TRP A 451 -10.67 23.47 8.67
C TRP A 451 -9.27 24.09 8.71
N LYS A 452 -9.05 25.19 7.99
CA LYS A 452 -7.74 25.84 7.82
C LYS A 452 -6.67 24.84 7.40
N ALA A 453 -6.99 24.01 6.41
CA ALA A 453 -6.09 23.01 5.86
C ALA A 453 -6.52 22.68 4.44
N VAL A 454 -5.55 22.34 3.59
CA VAL A 454 -5.79 21.76 2.27
C VAL A 454 -5.05 20.43 2.14
N PRO A 455 -5.50 19.49 1.30
CA PRO A 455 -4.77 18.25 1.14
C PRO A 455 -3.38 18.46 0.53
N ASP A 456 -2.39 17.76 1.07
CA ASP A 456 -1.08 17.66 0.42
C ASP A 456 -1.26 16.93 -0.93
N HIS A 457 -0.80 17.57 -2.01
CA HIS A 457 -0.85 17.03 -3.38
C HIS A 457 -2.28 16.84 -3.95
N LEU A 458 -3.18 17.81 -3.76
CA LEU A 458 -4.49 17.84 -4.40
C LEU A 458 -4.36 17.87 -5.95
N ASP A 459 -4.69 16.76 -6.61
CA ASP A 459 -4.57 16.58 -8.07
C ASP A 459 -5.95 16.38 -8.72
N PHE A 460 -6.31 17.24 -9.67
CA PHE A 460 -7.58 17.20 -10.42
C PHE A 460 -7.76 15.90 -11.20
N LYS A 461 -6.65 15.26 -11.58
CA LYS A 461 -6.68 13.98 -12.30
C LYS A 461 -7.13 12.84 -11.40
N SER A 462 -6.94 12.96 -10.08
CA SER A 462 -7.33 11.93 -9.12
C SER A 462 -8.73 12.12 -8.52
N LEU A 463 -9.39 13.25 -8.77
CA LEU A 463 -10.73 13.53 -8.26
C LEU A 463 -11.78 13.17 -9.30
N MET A 464 -12.77 12.38 -8.91
CA MET A 464 -13.82 11.88 -9.79
C MET A 464 -15.14 11.81 -9.03
N PHE A 465 -16.26 12.01 -9.72
CA PHE A 465 -17.58 11.79 -9.13
C PHE A 465 -17.94 10.29 -9.18
N ASP A 466 -18.60 9.81 -8.14
CA ASP A 466 -19.33 8.54 -8.20
C ASP A 466 -20.71 8.71 -8.86
N VAL A 467 -21.42 7.60 -9.03
CA VAL A 467 -22.76 7.56 -9.66
C VAL A 467 -23.81 8.35 -8.89
N ASN A 468 -23.56 8.68 -7.62
CA ASN A 468 -24.46 9.46 -6.77
C ASN A 468 -24.09 10.96 -6.75
N GLY A 469 -23.05 11.36 -7.51
CA GLY A 469 -22.57 12.74 -7.53
C GLY A 469 -21.71 13.12 -6.33
N VAL A 470 -21.14 12.14 -5.60
CA VAL A 470 -20.16 12.40 -4.53
C VAL A 470 -18.76 12.49 -5.12
N LEU A 471 -18.03 13.55 -4.80
CA LEU A 471 -16.64 13.72 -5.23
C LEU A 471 -15.71 12.86 -4.38
N LYS A 472 -14.95 11.97 -5.02
CA LYS A 472 -14.01 11.04 -4.38
C LYS A 472 -12.62 11.13 -5.00
N SER A 473 -11.62 10.64 -4.26
CA SER A 473 -10.22 10.59 -4.70
C SER A 473 -9.78 9.15 -4.95
N ILE A 474 -9.08 8.91 -6.07
CA ILE A 474 -8.39 7.62 -6.32
C ILE A 474 -7.03 7.55 -5.60
N LYS A 475 -6.56 8.66 -5.03
CA LYS A 475 -5.33 8.77 -4.23
C LYS A 475 -5.66 9.02 -2.76
N ILE A 476 -4.79 8.55 -1.88
CA ILE A 476 -4.86 8.86 -0.45
C ILE A 476 -4.42 10.31 -0.26
N LEU A 477 -5.25 11.11 0.38
CA LEU A 477 -5.00 12.53 0.61
C LEU A 477 -4.67 12.75 2.08
N GLN A 478 -3.53 13.37 2.35
CA GLN A 478 -3.08 13.71 3.70
C GLN A 478 -3.36 15.18 4.01
N LYS A 479 -3.46 15.51 5.30
CA LYS A 479 -3.72 16.87 5.75
C LYS A 479 -2.48 17.75 5.58
N GLY A 480 -2.57 18.75 4.72
CA GLY A 480 -1.55 19.77 4.50
C GLY A 480 -1.84 21.11 5.18
N PRO A 481 -0.89 22.06 5.10
CA PRO A 481 -1.08 23.43 5.58
C PRO A 481 -2.12 24.17 4.73
N PHE A 482 -2.81 25.16 5.30
CA PHE A 482 -3.72 26.00 4.52
C PHE A 482 -2.97 26.82 3.47
N ASN A 483 -3.49 26.85 2.24
CA ASN A 483 -2.96 27.68 1.16
C ASN A 483 -4.10 28.26 0.32
N TYR A 484 -4.31 29.58 0.42
CA TYR A 484 -5.34 30.28 -0.36
C TYR A 484 -5.09 30.17 -1.87
N ASN A 485 -3.84 30.33 -2.31
CA ASN A 485 -3.48 30.32 -3.73
C ASN A 485 -3.81 28.96 -4.36
N SER A 486 -3.56 27.87 -3.62
CA SER A 486 -3.93 26.52 -4.05
C SER A 486 -5.45 26.34 -4.18
N LEU A 487 -6.26 26.94 -3.30
CA LEU A 487 -7.72 26.85 -3.38
C LEU A 487 -8.31 27.66 -4.54
N GLU A 488 -7.77 28.85 -4.78
CA GLU A 488 -8.20 29.69 -5.91
C GLU A 488 -7.84 29.03 -7.24
N GLU A 489 -6.61 28.52 -7.35
CA GLU A 489 -6.17 27.74 -8.51
C GLU A 489 -7.01 26.48 -8.69
N PHE A 490 -7.44 25.85 -7.60
CA PHE A 490 -8.36 24.72 -7.63
C PHE A 490 -9.72 25.06 -8.19
N CYS A 491 -10.32 26.18 -7.78
CA CYS A 491 -11.58 26.64 -8.35
C CYS A 491 -11.43 26.93 -9.85
N ARG A 492 -10.31 27.54 -10.26
CA ARG A 492 -10.01 27.85 -11.67
C ARG A 492 -9.88 26.60 -12.53
N LEU A 493 -9.14 25.60 -12.07
CA LEU A 493 -8.94 24.36 -12.80
C LEU A 493 -10.21 23.50 -12.83
N ALA A 494 -11.00 23.49 -11.75
CA ALA A 494 -12.28 22.79 -11.71
C ALA A 494 -13.33 23.40 -12.65
N SER A 495 -13.27 24.70 -12.92
CA SER A 495 -14.22 25.46 -13.76
C SER A 495 -13.73 25.70 -15.19
N LEU A 496 -12.67 25.00 -15.62
CA LEU A 496 -12.03 25.23 -16.92
C LEU A 496 -13.06 25.23 -18.07
N GLY A 497 -13.06 26.29 -18.87
CA GLY A 497 -13.99 26.47 -19.99
C GLY A 497 -15.34 27.11 -19.63
N CYS A 498 -15.64 27.39 -18.35
CA CYS A 498 -16.87 28.09 -17.95
C CYS A 498 -16.65 29.09 -16.81
N ILE A 499 -16.61 30.38 -17.14
CA ILE A 499 -16.42 31.47 -16.15
C ILE A 499 -17.55 31.55 -15.12
N HIS A 500 -18.79 31.22 -15.50
CA HIS A 500 -19.92 31.25 -14.56
C HIS A 500 -19.80 30.20 -13.46
N VAL A 501 -19.22 29.04 -13.77
CA VAL A 501 -18.91 28.03 -12.75
C VAL A 501 -17.81 28.55 -11.84
N LEU A 502 -16.77 29.21 -12.37
CA LEU A 502 -15.73 29.84 -11.55
C LEU A 502 -16.33 30.84 -10.55
N ASP A 503 -17.17 31.76 -11.04
CA ASP A 503 -17.84 32.76 -10.21
C ASP A 503 -18.68 32.09 -9.12
N TYR A 504 -19.48 31.09 -9.50
CA TYR A 504 -20.27 30.32 -8.54
C TYR A 504 -19.39 29.68 -7.47
N LEU A 505 -18.29 29.01 -7.84
CA LEU A 505 -17.37 28.38 -6.89
C LEU A 505 -16.78 29.42 -5.93
N MET A 506 -16.26 30.54 -6.43
CA MET A 506 -15.62 31.58 -5.61
C MET A 506 -16.59 32.26 -4.64
N HIS A 507 -17.82 32.55 -5.08
CA HIS A 507 -18.84 33.21 -4.27
C HIS A 507 -19.52 32.27 -3.26
N VAL A 508 -19.89 31.06 -3.68
CA VAL A 508 -20.59 30.09 -2.82
C VAL A 508 -19.63 29.49 -1.80
N SER A 509 -18.36 29.27 -2.14
CA SER A 509 -17.37 28.78 -1.17
C SER A 509 -16.87 29.83 -0.19
N LYS A 510 -17.24 31.12 -0.38
CA LYS A 510 -16.74 32.27 0.40
C LYS A 510 -15.25 32.57 0.24
N LEU A 511 -14.63 32.05 -0.82
CA LEU A 511 -13.23 32.32 -1.12
C LEU A 511 -13.02 33.78 -1.57
N VAL A 512 -14.00 34.38 -2.28
CA VAL A 512 -13.95 35.79 -2.69
C VAL A 512 -13.96 36.78 -1.51
N ASP A 513 -14.52 36.35 -0.37
CA ASP A 513 -14.65 37.11 0.88
C ASP A 513 -13.42 36.89 1.81
N HIS A 514 -12.44 36.08 1.39
CA HIS A 514 -11.27 35.74 2.20
C HIS A 514 -10.32 36.95 2.39
N PRO A 515 -9.69 37.14 3.57
CA PRO A 515 -8.79 38.27 3.80
C PRO A 515 -7.60 38.39 2.82
N ILE A 516 -7.07 37.25 2.35
CA ILE A 516 -6.01 37.23 1.32
C ILE A 516 -6.54 37.71 -0.05
N ALA A 517 -7.79 37.37 -0.39
CA ALA A 517 -8.42 37.84 -1.61
C ALA A 517 -8.55 39.37 -1.62
N ASP A 518 -8.97 39.97 -0.50
CA ASP A 518 -9.03 41.42 -0.32
C ASP A 518 -7.64 42.08 -0.36
N PHE A 519 -6.64 41.45 0.27
CA PHE A 519 -5.25 41.90 0.21
C PHE A 519 -4.73 41.98 -1.24
N TYR A 520 -4.91 40.91 -2.03
CA TYR A 520 -4.53 40.90 -3.45
C TYR A 520 -5.31 41.91 -4.26
N ARG A 521 -6.62 42.02 -4.02
CA ARG A 521 -7.47 42.99 -4.73
C ARG A 521 -6.99 44.42 -4.50
N LYS A 522 -6.69 44.80 -3.26
CA LYS A 522 -6.18 46.13 -2.90
C LYS A 522 -4.83 46.44 -3.54
N ALA A 523 -3.90 45.49 -3.50
CA ALA A 523 -2.57 45.67 -4.07
C ALA A 523 -2.60 45.88 -5.59
N VAL A 524 -3.33 45.03 -6.31
CA VAL A 524 -3.44 45.13 -7.77
C VAL A 524 -4.19 46.40 -8.19
N LEU A 525 -5.28 46.76 -7.50
CA LEU A 525 -5.99 48.01 -7.79
C LEU A 525 -5.12 49.24 -7.57
N PHE A 526 -4.32 49.27 -6.50
CA PHE A 526 -3.36 50.34 -6.26
C PHE A 526 -2.33 50.45 -7.39
N THR A 527 -1.79 49.33 -7.86
CA THR A 527 -0.83 49.31 -8.98
C THR A 527 -1.48 49.71 -10.30
N LEU A 528 -2.70 49.26 -10.59
CA LEU A 528 -3.45 49.69 -11.78
C LEU A 528 -3.78 51.18 -11.74
N GLN A 529 -4.04 51.76 -10.56
CA GLN A 529 -4.33 53.18 -10.39
C GLN A 529 -3.08 54.06 -10.51
N THR A 530 -2.00 53.69 -9.83
CA THR A 530 -0.82 54.56 -9.65
C THR A 530 0.35 54.23 -10.56
N GLY A 531 0.41 53.02 -11.10
CA GLY A 531 1.57 52.51 -11.85
C GLY A 531 2.73 52.09 -10.94
N ASN A 532 2.60 52.24 -9.62
CA ASN A 532 3.61 51.91 -8.63
C ASN A 532 3.38 50.50 -8.06
N ASN A 533 4.49 49.81 -7.79
CA ASN A 533 4.52 48.49 -7.16
C ASN A 533 5.02 48.53 -5.71
N ASN A 534 5.11 49.72 -5.09
CA ASN A 534 5.56 49.88 -3.70
C ASN A 534 4.52 49.27 -2.75
N LEU A 535 4.72 48.00 -2.40
CA LEU A 535 3.87 47.21 -1.50
C LEU A 535 4.02 47.60 -0.01
N LEU A 536 4.96 48.50 0.32
CA LEU A 536 5.28 48.95 1.69
C LEU A 536 4.09 49.55 2.47
N MET A 537 2.94 49.76 1.82
CA MET A 537 1.75 50.37 2.41
C MET A 537 0.63 49.37 2.77
N LEU A 538 0.71 48.09 2.37
CA LEU A 538 -0.37 47.12 2.61
C LEU A 538 0.09 46.01 3.57
N PRO A 539 -0.29 46.06 4.86
CA PRO A 539 0.02 44.99 5.79
C PRO A 539 -0.73 43.71 5.40
N GLN A 540 -0.03 42.57 5.41
CA GLN A 540 -0.69 41.26 5.29
C GLN A 540 -1.72 41.07 6.41
N PRO A 541 -2.83 40.35 6.15
CA PRO A 541 -3.81 40.03 7.20
C PRO A 541 -3.13 39.32 8.38
N THR A 542 -3.41 39.77 9.61
CA THR A 542 -2.71 39.32 10.84
C THR A 542 -2.65 37.79 11.02
N LYS A 543 -3.63 37.06 10.50
CA LYS A 543 -3.74 35.59 10.61
C LYS A 543 -3.04 34.82 9.49
N TYR A 544 -2.47 35.51 8.50
CA TYR A 544 -1.91 34.92 7.27
C TYR A 544 -0.57 35.57 6.90
N ARG A 545 0.30 35.76 7.90
CA ARG A 545 1.65 36.32 7.71
C ARG A 545 2.60 35.26 7.15
N ASP A 546 2.60 35.10 5.84
CA ASP A 546 3.41 34.11 5.13
C ASP A 546 4.09 34.73 3.90
N LEU A 547 5.37 34.40 3.70
CA LEU A 547 6.19 34.86 2.57
C LEU A 547 5.60 34.42 1.22
N ILE A 548 4.85 33.31 1.17
CA ILE A 548 4.23 32.83 -0.07
C ILE A 548 3.25 33.88 -0.62
N TYR A 549 2.45 34.50 0.25
CA TYR A 549 1.46 35.50 -0.17
C TYR A 549 2.10 36.83 -0.57
N GLU A 550 3.22 37.19 0.06
CA GLU A 550 4.05 38.37 -0.25
C GLU A 550 4.67 38.25 -1.65
N ARG A 551 5.31 37.11 -1.94
CA ARG A 551 5.89 36.86 -3.27
C ARG A 551 4.84 36.84 -4.37
N HIS A 552 3.70 36.21 -4.12
CA HIS A 552 2.62 36.14 -5.11
C HIS A 552 2.03 37.52 -5.42
N VAL A 553 1.85 38.38 -4.41
CA VAL A 553 1.33 39.74 -4.66
C VAL A 553 2.35 40.62 -5.41
N GLU A 554 3.65 40.45 -5.16
CA GLU A 554 4.71 41.11 -5.94
C GLU A 554 4.63 40.74 -7.42
N GLU A 555 4.46 39.45 -7.71
CA GLU A 555 4.30 38.96 -9.08
C GLU A 555 3.04 39.52 -9.74
N LEU A 556 1.91 39.53 -9.03
CA LEU A 556 0.65 40.11 -9.53
C LEU A 556 0.78 41.61 -9.80
N CYS A 557 1.43 42.38 -8.93
CA CYS A 557 1.65 43.81 -9.15
C CYS A 557 2.56 44.06 -10.36
N LYS A 558 3.62 43.27 -10.55
CA LYS A 558 4.47 43.35 -11.76
C LYS A 558 3.66 43.05 -13.03
N GLN A 559 2.84 42.00 -13.01
CA GLN A 559 1.95 41.67 -14.13
C GLN A 559 0.95 42.80 -14.42
N ALA A 560 0.31 43.35 -13.38
CA ALA A 560 -0.64 44.45 -13.50
C ALA A 560 0.01 45.71 -14.09
N GLN A 561 1.24 46.04 -13.67
CA GLN A 561 2.00 47.16 -14.21
C GLN A 561 2.30 46.98 -15.70
N SER A 562 2.77 45.80 -16.11
CA SER A 562 3.00 45.48 -17.54
C SER A 562 1.71 45.62 -18.33
N ILE A 563 0.63 44.99 -17.88
CA ILE A 563 -0.68 45.05 -18.54
C ILE A 563 -1.16 46.48 -18.71
N ARG A 564 -1.01 47.33 -17.68
CA ARG A 564 -1.38 48.75 -17.78
C ARG A 564 -0.59 49.45 -18.88
N GLN A 565 0.73 49.31 -18.88
CA GLN A 565 1.62 49.95 -19.86
C GLN A 565 1.33 49.47 -21.28
N ASP A 566 1.19 48.16 -21.46
CA ASP A 566 0.94 47.54 -22.75
C ASP A 566 -0.45 47.88 -23.29
N THR A 567 -1.46 47.93 -22.42
CA THR A 567 -2.83 48.36 -22.78
C THR A 567 -2.84 49.82 -23.20
N PHE A 568 -2.21 50.71 -22.42
CA PHE A 568 -2.12 52.13 -22.76
C PHE A 568 -1.45 52.34 -24.12
N LYS A 569 -0.31 51.68 -24.35
CA LYS A 569 0.41 51.76 -25.64
C LYS A 569 -0.45 51.26 -26.79
N ALA A 570 -1.12 50.12 -26.64
CA ALA A 570 -1.97 49.54 -27.67
C ALA A 570 -3.17 50.43 -28.02
N VAL A 571 -3.87 50.96 -27.01
CA VAL A 571 -5.00 51.88 -27.21
C VAL A 571 -4.52 53.17 -27.88
N ARG A 572 -3.41 53.77 -27.41
CA ARG A 572 -2.83 54.98 -28.00
C ARG A 572 -2.48 54.76 -29.48
N ASP A 573 -1.80 53.67 -29.82
CA ASP A 573 -1.39 53.37 -31.19
C ASP A 573 -2.62 53.12 -32.10
N GLN A 574 -3.68 52.50 -31.59
CA GLN A 574 -4.93 52.32 -32.34
C GLN A 574 -5.68 53.64 -32.57
N LEU A 575 -5.79 54.49 -31.55
CA LEU A 575 -6.42 55.82 -31.69
C LEU A 575 -5.66 56.69 -32.70
N ARG A 576 -4.32 56.62 -32.72
CA ARG A 576 -3.49 57.27 -33.74
C ARG A 576 -3.77 56.77 -35.14
N ARG A 577 -3.87 55.45 -35.35
CA ARG A 577 -4.21 54.86 -36.66
C ARG A 577 -5.59 55.28 -37.16
N LYS A 578 -6.55 55.53 -36.27
CA LYS A 578 -7.89 56.02 -36.60
C LYS A 578 -7.96 57.55 -36.81
N GLY A 579 -6.84 58.27 -36.74
CA GLY A 579 -6.81 59.73 -36.92
C GLY A 579 -7.37 60.54 -35.74
N MET A 580 -7.65 59.91 -34.60
CA MET A 580 -8.25 60.54 -33.41
C MET A 580 -7.18 61.10 -32.44
N HIS A 581 -6.02 61.52 -32.94
CA HIS A 581 -4.89 62.00 -32.12
C HIS A 581 -5.22 63.30 -31.36
N HIS A 582 -6.19 64.08 -31.81
CA HIS A 582 -6.48 65.41 -31.25
C HIS A 582 -7.48 65.42 -30.08
N PHE A 583 -8.05 64.27 -29.68
CA PHE A 583 -9.22 64.27 -28.80
C PHE A 583 -8.93 64.13 -27.28
N LYS A 584 -7.74 63.69 -26.85
CA LYS A 584 -7.37 63.57 -25.41
C LYS A 584 -5.87 63.74 -25.19
N ASN A 585 -5.47 64.42 -24.10
CA ASN A 585 -4.06 64.43 -23.67
C ASN A 585 -3.64 63.00 -23.26
N ASP A 586 -2.36 62.64 -23.45
CA ASP A 586 -1.83 61.30 -23.08
C ASP A 586 -2.11 60.96 -21.60
N SER A 587 -2.11 61.95 -20.71
CA SER A 587 -2.44 61.79 -19.28
C SER A 587 -3.91 61.43 -19.05
N ASP A 588 -4.84 62.03 -19.79
CA ASP A 588 -6.28 61.73 -19.68
C ASP A 588 -6.58 60.32 -20.21
N LEU A 589 -5.92 59.94 -21.31
CA LEU A 589 -6.02 58.60 -21.87
C LEU A 589 -5.49 57.55 -20.89
N GLU A 590 -4.37 57.82 -20.22
CA GLU A 590 -3.80 56.92 -19.22
C GLU A 590 -4.70 56.76 -18.00
N GLN A 591 -5.32 57.85 -17.52
CA GLN A 591 -6.31 57.79 -16.44
C GLN A 591 -7.54 56.98 -16.84
N GLU A 592 -8.03 57.13 -18.07
CA GLU A 592 -9.19 56.38 -18.56
C GLU A 592 -8.87 54.89 -18.71
N VAL A 593 -7.71 54.54 -19.29
CA VAL A 593 -7.24 53.15 -19.37
C VAL A 593 -7.15 52.54 -17.97
N SER A 594 -6.55 53.26 -17.02
CA SER A 594 -6.44 52.82 -15.62
C SER A 594 -7.82 52.63 -14.99
N SER A 595 -8.76 53.54 -15.23
CA SER A 595 -10.13 53.49 -14.70
C SER A 595 -10.91 52.28 -15.22
N ARG A 596 -10.80 51.98 -16.52
CA ARG A 596 -11.40 50.79 -17.12
C ARG A 596 -10.75 49.50 -16.61
N LEU A 597 -9.42 49.44 -16.56
CA LEU A 597 -8.69 48.30 -15.99
C LEU A 597 -9.13 48.01 -14.55
N MET A 598 -9.25 49.05 -13.72
CA MET A 598 -9.73 48.91 -12.34
C MET A 598 -11.19 48.45 -12.27
N LYS A 599 -12.08 48.96 -13.13
CA LYS A 599 -13.49 48.54 -13.18
C LYS A 599 -13.57 47.04 -13.47
N PHE A 600 -12.95 46.59 -14.55
CA PHE A 600 -12.94 45.17 -14.92
C PHE A 600 -12.27 44.29 -13.86
N TYR A 601 -11.18 44.74 -13.24
CA TYR A 601 -10.49 43.95 -12.21
C TYR A 601 -11.33 43.77 -10.94
N LYS A 602 -12.10 44.79 -10.55
CA LYS A 602 -13.00 44.71 -9.38
C LYS A 602 -14.03 43.59 -9.53
N ASP A 603 -14.48 43.36 -10.76
CA ASP A 603 -15.52 42.38 -11.07
C ASP A 603 -14.98 40.94 -11.21
N LEU A 604 -13.65 40.74 -11.16
CA LEU A 604 -13.04 39.41 -11.20
C LEU A 604 -13.27 38.63 -9.90
N SER A 605 -13.74 37.40 -10.06
CA SER A 605 -13.94 36.45 -8.96
C SER A 605 -12.65 35.88 -8.37
N THR A 606 -11.52 35.98 -9.10
CA THR A 606 -10.20 35.44 -8.69
C THR A 606 -9.15 36.54 -8.50
N PRO A 607 -9.06 37.18 -7.32
CA PRO A 607 -8.11 38.27 -7.06
C PRO A 607 -6.63 37.88 -7.11
N GLY A 608 -6.29 36.59 -7.04
CA GLY A 608 -4.90 36.15 -7.17
C GLY A 608 -4.48 35.82 -8.60
N HIS A 609 -5.28 36.17 -9.62
CA HIS A 609 -4.96 35.91 -11.03
C HIS A 609 -5.46 37.00 -11.98
N ILE A 610 -4.62 37.42 -12.93
CA ILE A 610 -5.01 38.33 -14.02
C ILE A 610 -5.08 37.52 -15.33
N PRO A 611 -6.28 37.34 -15.93
CA PRO A 611 -6.42 36.51 -17.13
C PRO A 611 -5.61 37.03 -18.33
N PRO A 612 -5.03 36.17 -19.19
CA PRO A 612 -4.32 36.62 -20.39
C PRO A 612 -5.20 37.41 -21.38
N THR A 613 -6.51 37.14 -21.38
CA THR A 613 -7.50 37.85 -22.20
C THR A 613 -7.84 39.24 -21.68
N PHE A 614 -7.39 39.60 -20.47
CA PHE A 614 -7.75 40.83 -19.78
C PHE A 614 -7.36 42.09 -20.58
N GLN A 615 -6.16 42.13 -21.14
CA GLN A 615 -5.71 43.24 -22.00
C GLN A 615 -6.59 43.39 -23.25
N LYS A 616 -6.92 42.28 -23.92
CA LYS A 616 -7.69 42.29 -25.16
C LYS A 616 -9.11 42.84 -24.94
N LEU A 617 -9.77 42.42 -23.86
CA LEU A 617 -11.11 42.88 -23.51
C LEU A 617 -11.17 44.40 -23.30
N ILE A 618 -10.14 44.98 -22.67
CA ILE A 618 -10.07 46.42 -22.44
C ILE A 618 -9.86 47.17 -23.75
N ILE A 619 -8.92 46.71 -24.58
CA ILE A 619 -8.67 47.30 -25.91
C ILE A 619 -9.96 47.30 -26.73
N ASP A 620 -10.67 46.16 -26.78
CA ASP A 620 -11.92 46.03 -27.53
C ASP A 620 -13.02 46.97 -26.98
N SER A 621 -13.06 47.22 -25.65
CA SER A 621 -13.99 48.18 -25.03
C SER A 621 -13.73 49.64 -25.43
N PHE A 622 -12.50 50.00 -25.78
CA PHE A 622 -12.18 51.34 -26.30
C PHE A 622 -12.56 51.49 -27.77
N LEU A 623 -12.71 50.39 -28.50
CA LEU A 623 -13.00 50.40 -29.94
C LEU A 623 -14.49 50.33 -30.25
N ASN A 624 -15.26 49.66 -29.39
CA ASN A 624 -16.70 49.51 -29.51
C ASN A 624 -17.32 50.39 -28.41
N GLU A 625 -17.91 51.54 -28.75
CA GLU A 625 -18.58 52.47 -27.80
C GLU A 625 -19.75 51.87 -27.02
N ASN A 626 -19.97 50.55 -27.12
CA ASN A 626 -20.89 49.83 -26.26
C ASN A 626 -20.24 49.61 -24.89
N GLU A 627 -20.63 50.46 -23.93
CA GLU A 627 -20.52 50.18 -22.51
C GLU A 627 -21.37 48.94 -22.16
N GLY A 628 -20.80 47.76 -22.37
CA GLY A 628 -21.24 46.59 -21.62
C GLY A 628 -20.85 46.81 -20.17
N GLU A 629 -21.74 47.38 -19.37
CA GLU A 629 -21.57 47.36 -17.91
C GLU A 629 -21.47 45.91 -17.46
N ILE A 630 -20.25 45.47 -17.11
CA ILE A 630 -20.05 44.26 -16.31
C ILE A 630 -20.30 44.63 -14.84
N THR A 631 -21.42 45.28 -14.52
CA THR A 631 -21.82 45.44 -13.13
C THR A 631 -22.34 44.08 -12.64
N GLN A 632 -21.82 43.60 -11.51
CA GLN A 632 -22.36 42.39 -10.87
C GLN A 632 -23.85 42.58 -10.63
N ASN A 633 -24.69 41.93 -11.44
CA ASN A 633 -26.13 42.04 -11.36
C ASN A 633 -26.60 41.60 -9.95
N PRO A 634 -27.30 42.45 -9.17
CA PRO A 634 -27.75 42.12 -7.81
C PRO A 634 -28.55 40.81 -7.73
N THR A 635 -29.21 40.43 -8.84
CA THR A 635 -29.94 39.17 -8.98
C THR A 635 -29.01 37.95 -8.92
N VAL A 636 -27.80 38.06 -9.49
CA VAL A 636 -26.78 37.01 -9.50
C VAL A 636 -26.16 36.82 -8.11
N LEU A 637 -25.82 37.92 -7.43
CA LEU A 637 -25.32 37.86 -6.06
C LEU A 637 -26.35 37.25 -5.10
N ASN A 638 -27.63 37.59 -5.25
CA ASN A 638 -28.71 36.97 -4.51
C ASN A 638 -28.87 35.47 -4.82
N TYR A 639 -28.64 35.06 -6.07
CA TYR A 639 -28.61 33.63 -6.43
C TYR A 639 -27.48 32.88 -5.72
N TYR A 640 -26.26 33.40 -5.73
CA TYR A 640 -25.13 32.79 -5.01
C TYR A 640 -25.35 32.77 -3.50
N LYS A 641 -25.92 33.83 -2.93
CA LYS A 641 -26.27 33.87 -1.50
C LYS A 641 -27.26 32.77 -1.13
N ARG A 642 -28.34 32.60 -1.91
CA ARG A 642 -29.32 31.52 -1.70
C ARG A 642 -28.70 30.14 -1.88
N ALA A 643 -27.78 29.97 -2.83
CA ALA A 643 -27.06 28.72 -3.01
C ALA A 643 -26.20 28.39 -1.77
N PHE A 644 -25.47 29.37 -1.23
CA PHE A 644 -24.72 29.22 0.02
C PHE A 644 -25.64 28.88 1.21
N GLU A 645 -26.77 29.57 1.37
CA GLU A 645 -27.73 29.28 2.45
C GLU A 645 -28.28 27.85 2.37
N ARG A 646 -28.58 27.35 1.16
CA ARG A 646 -28.97 25.95 0.94
C ARG A 646 -27.86 24.98 1.34
N MET A 647 -26.62 25.28 0.95
CA MET A 647 -25.44 24.48 1.31
C MET A 647 -25.28 24.37 2.83
N MET A 648 -25.38 25.51 3.53
CA MET A 648 -25.24 25.56 4.98
C MET A 648 -26.35 24.79 5.68
N LYS A 649 -27.60 24.91 5.21
CA LYS A 649 -28.72 24.13 5.75
C LYS A 649 -28.46 22.63 5.62
N PHE A 650 -27.99 22.18 4.45
CA PHE A 650 -27.65 20.77 4.23
C PHE A 650 -26.52 20.31 5.17
N ASN A 651 -25.45 21.10 5.31
CA ASN A 651 -24.34 20.79 6.21
C ASN A 651 -24.79 20.69 7.67
N THR A 652 -25.65 21.60 8.14
CA THR A 652 -26.19 21.56 9.50
C THR A 652 -27.00 20.29 9.73
N SER A 653 -27.93 19.97 8.83
CA SER A 653 -28.71 18.73 8.94
C SER A 653 -27.86 17.46 8.86
N ALA A 654 -26.78 17.46 8.07
CA ALA A 654 -25.85 16.34 8.00
C ALA A 654 -25.06 16.16 9.30
N ILE A 655 -24.63 17.26 9.93
CA ILE A 655 -23.95 17.23 11.23
C ILE A 655 -24.91 16.71 12.32
N GLU A 656 -26.16 17.19 12.33
CA GLU A 656 -27.20 16.74 13.26
C GLU A 656 -27.54 15.24 13.11
N ALA A 657 -27.45 14.69 11.90
CA ALA A 657 -27.70 13.26 11.65
C ALA A 657 -26.53 12.34 12.05
N ILE A 658 -25.32 12.89 12.22
CA ILE A 658 -24.13 12.16 12.65
C ILE A 658 -23.99 12.15 14.18
N GLN A 659 -24.51 13.20 14.85
CA GLN A 659 -24.57 13.33 16.30
C GLN A 659 -25.72 12.51 16.88
#